data_AF-A0A8J4FNU0-F1
#
_entry.id   AF-A0A8J4FNU0-F1
#
_cell.length_a   1.000
_cell.length_b   1.000
_cell.length_c   1.000
_cell.angle_alpha   90.00
_cell.angle_beta   90.00
_cell.angle_gamma   90.00
#
_symmetry.space_group_name_H-M   'P 1'
#
loop_
_entity.id
_entity.type
_entity.pdbx_description
1 polymer ?
#
loop_
_entity_poly.entity_id
_entity_poly.type
_entity_poly.pdbx_seq_one_letter_code
_entity_poly.pdbx_strand_id
1 'polypeptide(L)'
;MTSDMQDAIASPLSVVCNFWREFDLEGIRTKLDEIGLKVAEHQEESMQNRRKLAEATREFKRNNEAVSRTVGPLLKQYQEEIDRLTKRAKHGETAFLDLYQKLYEAPDPAPALAMAFENASRATDLEAQCKKMATELAEYKAEAAQIKNQDLTVRKLEEKVRALEAHIEERDKELQEVRQRAVAEADAARVAAMQSREEELEAMLSQAQASLLAMQKLYTGAENQLFAIQSQSEEERMGRQAELELASAELERAQERLAALEREKEALVAKLQHDAAFALDGSSGTGGTAAAAAASIEETLRTELGVQRELAFRLRHELAAVRSESEEIREMLETRMEGLKSTLAATEQHAAALEAELAARPTPLQLEELRAQLRVLQAIGYNTLDVDDDATTAAITGTSTAAGANVGGGGGAGVSGRGSGLGAAGSLEAMLLSKNRHLEHELTMAKLRVVDVRQEADAALVHAAELEAQLAEQVALVRQLEEDLLASRAAEARLAAGAGAIAPGGSASSPNVAGLVTSASGDTDDGDASMVRVLCAQRDRFRARVHDLEEELTRLRAELAATKSAAAAAKADNIALVERLRYVHSRTTAVGDGKAGKGADVEVGAEVERRYGKIYDEGINPFREFKEQQKERQKSAMGLVDRAVLNDRHDTTAAMQHELIHGDQMQSRLP
;
A
#
# COMPACT_ATOMS: atom_id res chain seq x y z
N MET A 1 -51.39 29.16 -13.44
CA MET A 1 -51.82 29.57 -14.80
C MET A 1 -51.82 28.35 -15.74
N THR A 2 -52.49 27.27 -15.34
CA THR A 2 -52.47 25.98 -16.08
C THR A 2 -53.86 25.32 -16.15
N SER A 3 -54.89 25.98 -15.62
CA SER A 3 -56.29 25.52 -15.71
C SER A 3 -57.06 26.24 -16.82
N ASP A 4 -56.67 27.47 -17.14
CA ASP A 4 -57.41 28.40 -18.03
C ASP A 4 -57.23 28.11 -19.54
N MET A 5 -56.66 26.96 -19.88
CA MET A 5 -56.49 26.47 -21.26
C MET A 5 -57.24 25.15 -21.53
N GLN A 6 -58.13 24.70 -20.64
CA GLN A 6 -58.95 23.52 -20.88
C GLN A 6 -60.23 23.81 -21.71
N ASP A 7 -60.68 25.07 -21.76
CA ASP A 7 -61.67 25.57 -22.73
C ASP A 7 -61.05 25.91 -24.11
N ALA A 8 -59.90 25.32 -24.44
CA ALA A 8 -59.18 25.54 -25.71
C ALA A 8 -59.87 24.85 -26.90
N ILE A 9 -61.01 25.42 -27.31
CA ILE A 9 -61.70 25.16 -28.58
C ILE A 9 -62.07 23.68 -28.76
N ALA A 10 -63.28 23.31 -28.33
CA ALA A 10 -63.94 22.11 -28.84
C ALA A 10 -63.84 22.12 -30.38
N SER A 11 -63.14 21.13 -30.93
CA SER A 11 -62.77 21.08 -32.35
C SER A 11 -63.97 21.43 -33.25
N PRO A 12 -63.82 22.24 -34.31
CA PRO A 12 -64.93 22.56 -35.21
C PRO A 12 -65.68 21.32 -35.70
N LEU A 13 -64.96 20.19 -35.85
CA LEU A 13 -65.53 18.89 -36.18
C LEU A 13 -66.36 18.27 -35.05
N SER A 14 -65.98 18.41 -33.78
CA SER A 14 -66.78 17.90 -32.65
C SER A 14 -68.04 18.75 -32.42
N VAL A 15 -67.94 20.07 -32.56
CA VAL A 15 -69.12 20.98 -32.48
C VAL A 15 -70.13 20.63 -33.56
N VAL A 16 -69.70 20.45 -34.81
CA VAL A 16 -70.57 20.07 -35.93
C VAL A 16 -71.09 18.64 -35.79
N CYS A 17 -70.28 17.69 -35.30
CA CYS A 17 -70.73 16.31 -35.05
C CYS A 17 -71.79 16.23 -33.94
N ASN A 18 -71.64 17.01 -32.86
CA ASN A 18 -72.63 17.10 -31.80
C ASN A 18 -73.94 17.73 -32.30
N PHE A 19 -73.85 18.84 -33.04
CA PHE A 19 -75.02 19.50 -33.62
C PHE A 19 -75.86 18.55 -34.49
N TRP A 20 -75.24 17.80 -35.42
CA TRP A 20 -75.99 16.87 -36.28
C TRP A 20 -76.56 15.67 -35.51
N ARG A 21 -75.89 15.22 -34.44
CA ARG A 21 -76.40 14.17 -33.54
C ARG A 21 -77.59 14.64 -32.72
N GLU A 22 -77.59 15.90 -32.28
CA GLU A 22 -78.70 16.53 -31.54
C GLU A 22 -79.87 16.94 -32.46
N PHE A 23 -79.58 17.24 -33.73
CA PHE A 23 -80.58 17.56 -34.75
C PHE A 23 -81.46 16.35 -35.11
N ASP A 24 -80.93 15.13 -35.04
CA ASP A 24 -81.66 13.87 -35.29
C ASP A 24 -82.45 13.89 -36.61
N LEU A 25 -81.73 13.77 -37.74
CA LEU A 25 -82.34 13.84 -39.07
C LEU A 25 -83.40 12.75 -39.29
N GLU A 26 -83.24 11.56 -38.70
CA GLU A 26 -84.22 10.46 -38.82
C GLU A 26 -85.50 10.75 -38.01
N GLY A 27 -85.36 11.23 -36.77
CA GLY A 27 -86.47 11.72 -35.96
C GLY A 27 -87.08 13.02 -36.47
N ILE A 28 -86.42 13.79 -37.34
CA ILE A 28 -87.02 14.93 -38.05
C ILE A 28 -87.77 14.46 -39.31
N ARG A 29 -87.22 13.52 -40.10
CA ARG A 29 -87.90 12.95 -41.28
C ARG A 29 -89.29 12.43 -40.92
N THR A 30 -89.39 11.56 -39.92
CA THR A 30 -90.69 11.01 -39.45
C THR A 30 -91.73 12.10 -39.08
N LYS A 31 -91.30 13.19 -38.44
CA LYS A 31 -92.17 14.35 -38.12
C LYS A 31 -92.57 15.12 -39.38
N LEU A 32 -91.70 15.20 -40.39
CA LEU A 32 -92.01 15.82 -41.67
C LEU A 32 -92.95 14.96 -42.53
N ASP A 33 -92.82 13.63 -42.47
CA ASP A 33 -93.74 12.68 -43.13
C ASP A 33 -95.17 12.88 -42.61
N GLU A 34 -95.35 12.96 -41.28
CA GLU A 34 -96.62 13.29 -40.64
C GLU A 34 -97.22 14.62 -41.10
N ILE A 35 -96.37 15.66 -41.28
CA ILE A 35 -96.82 16.98 -41.74
C ILE A 35 -97.16 16.93 -43.24
N GLY A 36 -96.38 16.22 -44.05
CA GLY A 36 -96.62 16.02 -45.48
C GLY A 36 -97.94 15.29 -45.76
N LEU A 37 -98.27 14.28 -44.97
CA LEU A 37 -99.56 13.59 -45.02
C LEU A 37 -100.72 14.54 -44.68
N LYS A 38 -100.64 15.29 -43.58
CA LYS A 38 -101.66 16.28 -43.19
C LYS A 38 -101.81 17.41 -44.22
N VAL A 39 -100.72 17.82 -44.87
CA VAL A 39 -100.74 18.78 -46.00
C VAL A 39 -101.48 18.19 -47.21
N ALA A 40 -101.26 16.91 -47.54
CA ALA A 40 -101.98 16.24 -48.63
C ALA A 40 -103.48 16.08 -48.33
N GLU A 41 -103.83 15.67 -47.10
CA GLU A 41 -105.22 15.59 -46.60
C GLU A 41 -105.93 16.94 -46.73
N HIS A 42 -105.36 18.01 -46.15
CA HIS A 42 -105.94 19.35 -46.24
C HIS A 42 -106.01 19.89 -47.67
N GLN A 43 -105.06 19.54 -48.55
CA GLN A 43 -105.12 19.90 -49.96
C GLN A 43 -106.29 19.21 -50.67
N GLU A 44 -106.56 17.93 -50.38
CA GLU A 44 -107.74 17.24 -50.90
C GLU A 44 -109.04 17.82 -50.31
N GLU A 45 -109.14 17.97 -48.99
CA GLU A 45 -110.31 18.56 -48.32
C GLU A 45 -110.65 19.94 -48.89
N SER A 46 -109.64 20.80 -49.05
CA SER A 46 -109.76 22.13 -49.64
C SER A 46 -110.28 22.07 -51.08
N MET A 47 -109.76 21.14 -51.90
CA MET A 47 -110.22 20.93 -53.28
C MET A 47 -111.63 20.35 -53.36
N GLN A 48 -112.01 19.41 -52.49
CA GLN A 48 -113.37 18.88 -52.40
C GLN A 48 -114.36 19.95 -51.94
N ASN A 49 -114.04 20.69 -50.88
CA ASN A 49 -114.92 21.71 -50.30
C ASN A 49 -115.07 22.91 -51.24
N ARG A 50 -114.04 23.27 -52.00
CA ARG A 50 -114.10 24.23 -53.12
C ARG A 50 -115.05 23.79 -54.24
N ARG A 51 -115.11 22.48 -54.56
CA ARG A 51 -116.10 21.94 -55.53
C ARG A 51 -117.53 22.03 -54.97
N LYS A 52 -117.76 21.50 -53.77
CA LYS A 52 -119.06 21.55 -53.05
C LYS A 52 -119.59 23.00 -52.96
N LEU A 53 -118.74 23.95 -52.60
CA LEU A 53 -119.08 25.37 -52.52
C LEU A 53 -119.43 25.97 -53.89
N ALA A 54 -118.71 25.62 -54.95
CA ALA A 54 -119.01 26.08 -56.31
C ALA A 54 -120.34 25.53 -56.83
N GLU A 55 -120.69 24.28 -56.51
CA GLU A 55 -121.96 23.64 -56.85
C GLU A 55 -123.13 24.27 -56.08
N ALA A 56 -123.04 24.38 -54.75
CA ALA A 56 -124.03 25.05 -53.93
C ALA A 56 -124.24 26.53 -54.34
N THR A 57 -123.16 27.23 -54.73
CA THR A 57 -123.23 28.60 -55.25
C THR A 57 -123.96 28.69 -56.59
N ARG A 58 -123.81 27.69 -57.47
CA ARG A 58 -124.53 27.61 -58.75
C ARG A 58 -126.01 27.32 -58.52
N GLU A 59 -126.34 26.40 -57.62
CA GLU A 59 -127.72 26.10 -57.25
C GLU A 59 -128.43 27.30 -56.60
N PHE A 60 -127.78 27.96 -55.62
CA PHE A 60 -128.33 29.17 -55.03
C PHE A 60 -128.68 30.23 -56.09
N LYS A 61 -127.77 30.45 -57.06
CA LYS A 61 -127.97 31.37 -58.18
C LYS A 61 -129.12 30.98 -59.11
N ARG A 62 -129.28 29.68 -59.39
CA ARG A 62 -130.40 29.15 -60.20
C ARG A 62 -131.75 29.36 -59.49
N ASN A 63 -131.79 29.07 -58.19
CA ASN A 63 -133.05 28.97 -57.45
C ASN A 63 -133.52 30.33 -56.89
N ASN A 64 -132.64 31.35 -56.81
CA ASN A 64 -132.93 32.65 -56.18
C ASN A 64 -132.48 33.84 -57.04
N GLU A 65 -132.98 33.96 -58.28
CA GLU A 65 -132.43 34.91 -59.27
C GLU A 65 -132.46 36.39 -58.79
N ALA A 66 -133.57 36.85 -58.21
CA ALA A 66 -133.72 38.23 -57.76
C ALA A 66 -132.72 38.61 -56.65
N VAL A 67 -132.55 37.74 -55.64
CA VAL A 67 -131.58 37.91 -54.54
C VAL A 67 -130.15 37.83 -55.09
N SER A 68 -129.90 36.96 -56.06
CA SER A 68 -128.59 36.77 -56.68
C SER A 68 -128.06 38.01 -57.40
N ARG A 69 -128.93 38.90 -57.88
CA ARG A 69 -128.53 40.19 -58.47
C ARG A 69 -127.96 41.18 -57.43
N THR A 70 -128.41 41.11 -56.17
CA THR A 70 -127.91 41.98 -55.08
C THR A 70 -126.71 41.39 -54.34
N VAL A 71 -126.73 40.07 -54.08
CA VAL A 71 -125.64 39.35 -53.37
C VAL A 71 -124.45 39.03 -54.31
N GLY A 72 -124.66 39.03 -55.62
CA GLY A 72 -123.66 38.68 -56.64
C GLY A 72 -122.29 39.39 -56.51
N PRO A 73 -122.22 40.72 -56.32
CA PRO A 73 -120.95 41.44 -56.15
C PRO A 73 -120.19 41.05 -54.87
N LEU A 74 -120.90 40.91 -53.75
CA LEU A 74 -120.31 40.50 -52.46
C LEU A 74 -119.77 39.07 -52.53
N LEU A 75 -120.53 38.16 -53.12
CA LEU A 75 -120.11 36.79 -53.40
C LEU A 75 -118.83 36.74 -54.28
N LYS A 76 -118.69 37.66 -55.25
CA LYS A 76 -117.46 37.76 -56.06
C LYS A 76 -116.25 38.19 -55.22
N GLN A 77 -116.42 39.13 -54.28
CA GLN A 77 -115.34 39.52 -53.35
C GLN A 77 -114.91 38.36 -52.45
N TYR A 78 -115.86 37.59 -51.90
CA TYR A 78 -115.53 36.37 -51.16
C TYR A 78 -114.82 35.32 -52.03
N GLN A 79 -115.21 35.16 -53.30
CA GLN A 79 -114.52 34.27 -54.24
C GLN A 79 -113.09 34.72 -54.54
N GLU A 80 -112.86 36.01 -54.76
CA GLU A 80 -111.52 36.58 -54.98
C GLU A 80 -110.61 36.41 -53.76
N GLU A 81 -111.14 36.54 -52.54
CA GLU A 81 -110.35 36.30 -51.31
C GLU A 81 -110.11 34.82 -51.04
N ILE A 82 -111.08 33.93 -51.30
CA ILE A 82 -110.88 32.48 -51.26
C ILE A 82 -109.81 32.05 -52.29
N ASP A 83 -109.76 32.66 -53.48
CA ASP A 83 -108.70 32.42 -54.46
C ASP A 83 -107.33 32.95 -54.03
N ARG A 84 -107.25 34.09 -53.32
CA ARG A 84 -106.00 34.58 -52.73
C ARG A 84 -105.51 33.65 -51.61
N LEU A 85 -106.41 33.23 -50.72
CA LEU A 85 -106.10 32.29 -49.63
C LEU A 85 -105.62 30.94 -50.19
N THR A 86 -106.31 30.36 -51.17
CA THR A 86 -105.86 29.10 -51.81
C THR A 86 -104.54 29.28 -52.58
N LYS A 87 -104.27 30.44 -53.21
CA LYS A 87 -102.96 30.70 -53.83
C LYS A 87 -101.84 30.79 -52.79
N ARG A 88 -102.08 31.46 -51.65
CA ARG A 88 -101.11 31.56 -50.55
C ARG A 88 -100.86 30.20 -49.90
N ALA A 89 -101.92 29.42 -49.67
CA ALA A 89 -101.83 28.06 -49.14
C ALA A 89 -100.99 27.18 -50.08
N LYS A 90 -101.37 27.07 -51.36
CA LYS A 90 -100.62 26.28 -52.35
C LYS A 90 -99.15 26.70 -52.49
N HIS A 91 -98.84 28.00 -52.41
CA HIS A 91 -97.45 28.44 -52.43
C HIS A 91 -96.65 27.94 -51.22
N GLY A 92 -97.24 27.99 -50.02
CA GLY A 92 -96.64 27.41 -48.80
C GLY A 92 -96.56 25.89 -48.82
N GLU A 93 -97.60 25.21 -49.30
CA GLU A 93 -97.66 23.75 -49.50
C GLU A 93 -96.53 23.29 -50.45
N THR A 94 -96.39 23.91 -51.62
CA THR A 94 -95.33 23.60 -52.58
C THR A 94 -93.95 23.91 -52.00
N ALA A 95 -93.74 25.08 -51.39
CA ALA A 95 -92.45 25.42 -50.79
C ALA A 95 -92.04 24.50 -49.62
N PHE A 96 -93.02 23.99 -48.86
CA PHE A 96 -92.78 22.96 -47.86
C PHE A 96 -92.37 21.63 -48.51
N LEU A 97 -93.11 21.15 -49.51
CA LEU A 97 -92.83 19.89 -50.21
C LEU A 97 -91.47 19.92 -50.94
N ASP A 98 -91.12 21.05 -51.58
CA ASP A 98 -89.83 21.29 -52.24
C ASP A 98 -88.63 21.28 -51.29
N LEU A 99 -88.85 21.55 -50.00
CA LEU A 99 -87.83 21.48 -48.93
C LEU A 99 -87.81 20.09 -48.29
N TYR A 100 -88.99 19.54 -48.00
CA TYR A 100 -89.19 18.20 -47.46
C TYR A 100 -88.51 17.14 -48.33
N GLN A 101 -88.74 17.13 -49.65
CA GLN A 101 -88.11 16.16 -50.55
C GLN A 101 -86.58 16.20 -50.43
N LYS A 102 -85.97 17.40 -50.45
CA LYS A 102 -84.51 17.57 -50.38
C LYS A 102 -83.94 17.12 -49.03
N LEU A 103 -84.66 17.36 -47.94
CA LEU A 103 -84.23 16.96 -46.59
C LEU A 103 -84.47 15.46 -46.31
N TYR A 104 -85.47 14.86 -46.98
CA TYR A 104 -85.71 13.43 -46.95
C TYR A 104 -84.67 12.65 -47.77
N GLU A 105 -84.32 13.14 -48.96
CA GLU A 105 -83.28 12.54 -49.82
C GLU A 105 -81.84 12.74 -49.29
N ALA A 106 -81.58 13.80 -48.53
CA ALA A 106 -80.24 14.08 -47.97
C ALA A 106 -79.84 13.01 -46.93
N PRO A 107 -78.69 12.30 -47.10
CA PRO A 107 -78.23 11.31 -46.12
C PRO A 107 -77.76 11.98 -44.82
N ASP A 108 -77.89 11.26 -43.69
CA ASP A 108 -77.44 11.77 -42.38
C ASP A 108 -75.90 11.90 -42.34
N PRO A 109 -75.35 13.10 -42.08
CA PRO A 109 -73.91 13.30 -41.94
C PRO A 109 -73.35 12.83 -40.59
N ALA A 110 -74.17 12.61 -39.55
CA ALA A 110 -73.68 12.36 -38.19
C ALA A 110 -72.73 11.13 -38.07
N PRO A 111 -72.98 9.97 -38.71
CA PRO A 111 -72.06 8.83 -38.67
C PRO A 111 -70.72 9.12 -39.36
N ALA A 112 -70.76 9.82 -40.51
CA ALA A 112 -69.55 10.19 -41.25
C ALA A 112 -68.71 11.22 -40.48
N LEU A 113 -69.35 12.17 -39.81
CA LEU A 113 -68.70 13.14 -38.92
C LEU A 113 -68.09 12.47 -37.68
N ALA A 114 -68.77 11.47 -37.10
CA ALA A 114 -68.23 10.69 -35.98
C ALA A 114 -66.96 9.91 -36.39
N MET A 115 -67.00 9.18 -37.51
CA MET A 115 -65.82 8.51 -38.06
C MET A 115 -64.70 9.49 -38.40
N ALA A 116 -65.01 10.68 -38.93
CA ALA A 116 -64.00 11.71 -39.20
C ALA A 116 -63.35 12.22 -37.91
N PHE A 117 -64.13 12.39 -36.83
CA PHE A 117 -63.63 12.80 -35.52
C PHE A 117 -62.73 11.74 -34.87
N GLU A 118 -63.13 10.47 -34.89
CA GLU A 118 -62.30 9.35 -34.41
C GLU A 118 -60.97 9.24 -35.17
N ASN A 119 -61.02 9.36 -36.51
CA ASN A 119 -59.81 9.35 -37.34
C ASN A 119 -58.92 10.57 -37.07
N ALA A 120 -59.48 11.75 -36.82
CA ALA A 120 -58.72 12.94 -36.45
C ALA A 120 -58.02 12.78 -35.09
N SER A 121 -58.71 12.26 -34.07
CA SER A 121 -58.11 11.95 -32.76
C SER A 121 -56.97 10.95 -32.91
N ARG A 122 -57.21 9.84 -33.63
CA ARG A 122 -56.20 8.81 -33.90
C ARG A 122 -55.00 9.35 -34.67
N ALA A 123 -55.20 10.30 -35.59
CA ALA A 123 -54.09 10.97 -36.27
C ALA A 123 -53.26 11.80 -35.30
N THR A 124 -53.88 12.58 -34.39
CA THR A 124 -53.13 13.34 -33.37
C THR A 124 -52.39 12.43 -32.37
N ASP A 125 -52.98 11.29 -32.00
CA ASP A 125 -52.32 10.30 -31.12
C ASP A 125 -51.10 9.67 -31.80
N LEU A 126 -51.22 9.30 -33.09
CA LEU A 126 -50.11 8.76 -33.88
C LEU A 126 -49.02 9.81 -34.13
N GLU A 127 -49.38 11.07 -34.39
CA GLU A 127 -48.41 12.16 -34.48
C GLU A 127 -47.64 12.36 -33.16
N ALA A 128 -48.33 12.31 -32.02
CA ALA A 128 -47.71 12.42 -30.71
C ALA A 128 -46.76 11.25 -30.43
N GLN A 129 -47.11 10.02 -30.83
CA GLN A 129 -46.23 8.86 -30.78
C GLN A 129 -45.02 9.03 -31.70
N CYS A 130 -45.20 9.42 -32.96
CA CYS A 130 -44.10 9.67 -33.89
C CYS A 130 -43.14 10.76 -33.38
N LYS A 131 -43.65 11.81 -32.73
CA LYS A 131 -42.83 12.86 -32.10
C LYS A 131 -41.99 12.31 -30.94
N LYS A 132 -42.56 11.47 -30.06
CA LYS A 132 -41.82 10.79 -28.96
C LYS A 132 -40.75 9.83 -29.47
N MET A 133 -41.10 8.93 -30.39
CA MET A 133 -40.12 8.01 -30.99
C MET A 133 -39.00 8.77 -31.73
N ALA A 134 -39.29 9.96 -32.28
CA ALA A 134 -38.27 10.81 -32.90
C ALA A 134 -37.34 11.52 -31.89
N THR A 135 -37.83 11.91 -30.70
CA THR A 135 -36.97 12.44 -29.62
C THR A 135 -36.12 11.33 -29.01
N GLU A 136 -36.69 10.17 -28.72
CA GLU A 136 -35.96 8.98 -28.24
C GLU A 136 -34.85 8.58 -29.23
N LEU A 137 -35.15 8.54 -30.54
CA LEU A 137 -34.15 8.29 -31.60
C LEU A 137 -33.15 9.44 -31.82
N ALA A 138 -33.33 10.61 -31.23
CA ALA A 138 -32.34 11.68 -31.20
C ALA A 138 -31.44 11.56 -29.96
N GLU A 139 -32.04 11.25 -28.80
CA GLU A 139 -31.35 10.98 -27.53
C GLU A 139 -30.39 9.79 -27.68
N TYR A 140 -30.86 8.62 -28.17
CA TYR A 140 -30.00 7.46 -28.43
C TYR A 140 -28.86 7.75 -29.43
N LYS A 141 -29.02 8.71 -30.35
CA LYS A 141 -27.94 9.13 -31.27
C LYS A 141 -26.92 10.05 -30.58
N ALA A 142 -27.37 10.90 -29.66
CA ALA A 142 -26.48 11.71 -28.83
C ALA A 142 -25.68 10.82 -27.86
N GLU A 143 -26.33 9.87 -27.18
CA GLU A 143 -25.68 8.86 -26.34
C GLU A 143 -24.65 8.04 -27.13
N ALA A 144 -25.01 7.51 -28.31
CA ALA A 144 -24.07 6.75 -29.13
C ALA A 144 -22.90 7.60 -29.70
N ALA A 145 -23.05 8.92 -29.77
CA ALA A 145 -21.95 9.84 -30.08
C ALA A 145 -21.06 10.12 -28.85
N GLN A 146 -21.65 10.24 -27.66
CA GLN A 146 -20.94 10.39 -26.41
C GLN A 146 -20.14 9.14 -26.06
N ILE A 147 -20.71 7.94 -26.22
CA ILE A 147 -20.00 6.66 -26.00
C ILE A 147 -18.77 6.57 -26.91
N LYS A 148 -18.90 6.92 -28.21
CA LYS A 148 -17.76 6.96 -29.14
C LYS A 148 -16.69 8.00 -28.78
N ASN A 149 -17.08 9.08 -28.08
CA ASN A 149 -16.10 10.02 -27.53
C ASN A 149 -15.38 9.40 -26.31
N GLN A 150 -16.13 8.74 -25.43
CA GLN A 150 -15.59 8.01 -24.28
C GLN A 150 -14.63 6.90 -24.72
N ASP A 151 -14.95 6.10 -25.75
CA ASP A 151 -14.05 5.11 -26.36
C ASP A 151 -12.69 5.72 -26.76
N LEU A 152 -12.69 6.92 -27.35
CA LEU A 152 -11.48 7.64 -27.73
C LEU A 152 -10.72 8.21 -26.52
N THR A 153 -11.37 8.45 -25.39
CA THR A 153 -10.69 8.80 -24.13
C THR A 153 -10.11 7.57 -23.44
N VAL A 154 -10.83 6.45 -23.42
CA VAL A 154 -10.38 5.16 -22.86
C VAL A 154 -9.13 4.69 -23.58
N ARG A 155 -9.12 4.64 -24.92
CA ARG A 155 -7.92 4.26 -25.69
C ARG A 155 -6.70 5.15 -25.39
N LYS A 156 -6.89 6.46 -25.22
CA LYS A 156 -5.80 7.38 -24.84
C LYS A 156 -5.32 7.20 -23.40
N LEU A 157 -6.13 6.61 -22.52
CA LEU A 157 -5.72 6.24 -21.17
C LEU A 157 -5.01 4.88 -21.20
N GLU A 158 -5.52 3.89 -21.93
CA GLU A 158 -4.87 2.59 -22.18
C GLU A 158 -3.47 2.75 -22.81
N GLU A 159 -3.33 3.62 -23.82
CA GLU A 159 -2.04 3.97 -24.44
C GLU A 159 -1.06 4.59 -23.44
N LYS A 160 -1.55 5.45 -22.52
CA LYS A 160 -0.73 6.03 -21.44
C LYS A 160 -0.34 5.01 -20.38
N VAL A 161 -1.26 4.14 -19.97
CA VAL A 161 -0.99 3.07 -19.01
C VAL A 161 0.07 2.13 -19.60
N ARG A 162 -0.09 1.67 -20.85
CA ARG A 162 0.90 0.84 -21.55
C ARG A 162 2.27 1.52 -21.69
N ALA A 163 2.30 2.83 -21.91
CA ALA A 163 3.56 3.59 -21.96
C ALA A 163 4.24 3.70 -20.58
N LEU A 164 3.47 3.82 -19.49
CA LEU A 164 3.99 3.82 -18.13
C LEU A 164 4.45 2.42 -17.69
N GLU A 165 3.70 1.37 -18.02
CA GLU A 165 4.07 -0.03 -17.81
C GLU A 165 5.39 -0.36 -18.51
N ALA A 166 5.51 -0.03 -19.80
CA ALA A 166 6.74 -0.23 -20.56
C ALA A 166 7.94 0.55 -20.00
N HIS A 167 7.71 1.77 -19.48
CA HIS A 167 8.73 2.56 -18.81
C HIS A 167 9.16 1.94 -17.46
N ILE A 168 8.23 1.42 -16.67
CA ILE A 168 8.53 0.70 -15.41
C ILE A 168 9.35 -0.56 -15.73
N GLU A 169 8.90 -1.37 -16.69
CA GLU A 169 9.65 -2.54 -17.18
C GLU A 169 11.08 -2.20 -17.62
N GLU A 170 11.29 -1.06 -18.29
CA GLU A 170 12.62 -0.61 -18.72
C GLU A 170 13.51 -0.24 -17.53
N ARG A 171 12.99 0.55 -16.58
CA ARG A 171 13.72 0.90 -15.34
C ARG A 171 14.00 -0.32 -14.48
N ASP A 172 13.10 -1.31 -14.42
CA ASP A 172 13.33 -2.55 -13.69
C ASP A 172 14.39 -3.44 -14.36
N LYS A 173 14.45 -3.48 -15.69
CA LYS A 173 15.53 -4.15 -16.43
C LYS A 173 16.88 -3.47 -16.15
N GLU A 174 16.95 -2.15 -16.18
CA GLU A 174 18.15 -1.39 -15.80
C GLU A 174 18.57 -1.64 -14.34
N LEU A 175 17.62 -1.61 -13.38
CA LEU A 175 17.90 -1.91 -11.97
C LEU A 175 18.36 -3.35 -11.77
N GLN A 176 17.84 -4.31 -12.52
CA GLN A 176 18.32 -5.69 -12.53
C GLN A 176 19.73 -5.80 -13.11
N GLU A 177 20.04 -5.14 -14.23
CA GLU A 177 21.41 -5.11 -14.77
C GLU A 177 22.40 -4.47 -13.79
N VAL A 178 22.05 -3.34 -13.16
CA VAL A 178 22.91 -2.67 -12.17
C VAL A 178 23.15 -3.55 -10.96
N ARG A 179 22.11 -4.24 -10.45
CA ARG A 179 22.24 -5.23 -9.36
C ARG A 179 23.11 -6.41 -9.76
N GLN A 180 22.97 -6.95 -10.97
CA GLN A 180 23.80 -8.04 -11.48
C GLN A 180 25.27 -7.63 -11.63
N ARG A 181 25.54 -6.43 -12.16
CA ARG A 181 26.89 -5.86 -12.27
C ARG A 181 27.53 -5.67 -10.89
N ALA A 182 26.80 -5.11 -9.93
CA ALA A 182 27.29 -4.90 -8.57
C ALA A 182 27.60 -6.22 -7.82
N VAL A 183 26.78 -7.26 -8.01
CA VAL A 183 27.06 -8.60 -7.46
C VAL A 183 28.31 -9.21 -8.11
N ALA A 184 28.42 -9.15 -9.44
CA ALA A 184 29.59 -9.67 -10.16
C ALA A 184 30.89 -8.93 -9.79
N GLU A 185 30.84 -7.62 -9.57
CA GLU A 185 31.97 -6.81 -9.08
C GLU A 185 32.36 -7.19 -7.64
N ALA A 186 31.38 -7.39 -6.75
CA ALA A 186 31.63 -7.82 -5.37
C ALA A 186 32.22 -9.24 -5.30
N ASP A 187 31.73 -10.18 -6.11
CA ASP A 187 32.28 -11.53 -6.21
C ASP A 187 33.69 -11.52 -6.81
N ALA A 188 33.94 -10.72 -7.86
CA ALA A 188 35.28 -10.56 -8.45
C ALA A 188 36.28 -9.96 -7.45
N ALA A 189 35.89 -8.92 -6.70
CA ALA A 189 36.70 -8.34 -5.64
C ALA A 189 36.98 -9.35 -4.51
N ARG A 190 36.01 -10.20 -4.16
CA ARG A 190 36.20 -11.27 -3.17
C ARG A 190 37.17 -12.35 -3.66
N VAL A 191 37.11 -12.73 -4.93
CA VAL A 191 38.08 -13.68 -5.53
C VAL A 191 39.48 -13.08 -5.54
N ALA A 192 39.65 -11.83 -5.98
CA ALA A 192 40.94 -11.15 -5.98
C ALA A 192 41.55 -11.02 -4.57
N ALA A 193 40.73 -10.73 -3.55
CA ALA A 193 41.18 -10.68 -2.16
C ALA A 193 41.59 -12.05 -1.60
N MET A 194 40.94 -13.14 -2.03
CA MET A 194 41.37 -14.50 -1.68
C MET A 194 42.68 -14.87 -2.39
N GLN A 195 42.82 -14.55 -3.68
CA GLN A 195 44.03 -14.79 -4.47
C GLN A 195 45.24 -14.05 -3.89
N SER A 196 45.11 -12.76 -3.56
CA SER A 196 46.17 -11.99 -2.90
C SER A 196 46.60 -12.62 -1.56
N ARG A 197 45.67 -13.21 -0.83
CA ARG A 197 45.95 -13.92 0.43
C ARG A 197 46.60 -15.29 0.20
N GLU A 198 46.23 -15.99 -0.87
CA GLU A 198 46.89 -17.24 -1.28
C GLU A 198 48.34 -16.95 -1.70
N GLU A 199 48.59 -15.90 -2.48
CA GLU A 199 49.94 -15.43 -2.84
C GLU A 199 50.78 -15.04 -1.59
N GLU A 200 50.19 -14.34 -0.61
CA GLU A 200 50.86 -14.04 0.68
C GLU A 200 51.20 -15.32 1.48
N LEU A 201 50.28 -16.29 1.52
CA LEU A 201 50.48 -17.57 2.20
C LEU A 201 51.55 -18.43 1.51
N GLU A 202 51.56 -18.48 0.17
CA GLU A 202 52.61 -19.14 -0.61
C GLU A 202 53.97 -18.46 -0.42
N ALA A 203 54.02 -17.12 -0.40
CA ALA A 203 55.23 -16.36 -0.11
C ALA A 203 55.79 -16.70 1.29
N MET A 204 54.96 -16.65 2.33
CA MET A 204 55.36 -17.03 3.69
C MET A 204 55.78 -18.51 3.80
N LEU A 205 55.09 -19.41 3.12
CA LEU A 205 55.42 -20.83 3.09
C LEU A 205 56.76 -21.08 2.37
N SER A 206 57.03 -20.38 1.26
CA SER A 206 58.31 -20.44 0.56
C SER A 206 59.46 -19.87 1.43
N GLN A 207 59.21 -18.80 2.19
CA GLN A 207 60.18 -18.22 3.11
C GLN A 207 60.47 -19.17 4.28
N ALA A 208 59.45 -19.81 4.85
CA ALA A 208 59.58 -20.82 5.89
C ALA A 208 60.39 -22.03 5.39
N GLN A 209 60.09 -22.54 4.19
CA GLN A 209 60.87 -23.60 3.54
C GLN A 209 62.32 -23.18 3.29
N ALA A 210 62.56 -21.96 2.78
CA ALA A 210 63.92 -21.45 2.56
C ALA A 210 64.71 -21.31 3.87
N SER A 211 64.08 -20.85 4.96
CA SER A 211 64.70 -20.77 6.28
C SER A 211 64.98 -22.17 6.88
N LEU A 212 64.11 -23.15 6.65
CA LEU A 212 64.30 -24.53 7.09
C LEU A 212 65.46 -25.18 6.32
N LEU A 213 65.55 -24.97 5.00
CA LEU A 213 66.68 -25.41 4.17
C LEU A 213 67.99 -24.70 4.56
N ALA A 214 67.94 -23.44 4.96
CA ALA A 214 69.11 -22.72 5.49
C ALA A 214 69.56 -23.30 6.84
N MET A 215 68.62 -23.59 7.75
CA MET A 215 68.92 -24.24 9.02
C MET A 215 69.48 -25.65 8.83
N GLN A 216 68.92 -26.46 7.92
CA GLN A 216 69.49 -27.77 7.57
C GLN A 216 70.94 -27.68 7.05
N LYS A 217 71.26 -26.66 6.24
CA LYS A 217 72.63 -26.39 5.78
C LYS A 217 73.55 -25.93 6.92
N LEU A 218 73.04 -25.17 7.88
CA LEU A 218 73.80 -24.79 9.08
C LEU A 218 74.03 -25.99 10.02
N TYR A 219 73.03 -26.85 10.23
CA TYR A 219 73.17 -28.08 11.02
C TYR A 219 74.19 -29.04 10.41
N THR A 220 74.09 -29.34 9.12
CA THR A 220 75.09 -30.18 8.42
C THR A 220 76.46 -29.51 8.35
N GLY A 221 76.54 -28.18 8.26
CA GLY A 221 77.79 -27.43 8.40
C GLY A 221 78.42 -27.59 9.79
N ALA A 222 77.64 -27.46 10.86
CA ALA A 222 78.08 -27.65 12.24
C ALA A 222 78.45 -29.10 12.56
N GLU A 223 77.70 -30.07 12.02
CA GLU A 223 77.99 -31.51 12.13
C GLU A 223 79.33 -31.85 11.46
N ASN A 224 79.58 -31.35 10.25
CA ASN A 224 80.88 -31.50 9.58
C ASN A 224 82.03 -30.81 10.33
N GLN A 225 81.79 -29.64 10.94
CA GLN A 225 82.79 -28.96 11.79
C GLN A 225 83.08 -29.76 13.06
N LEU A 226 82.05 -30.30 13.72
CA LEU A 226 82.18 -31.11 14.92
C LEU A 226 82.91 -32.42 14.63
N PHE A 227 82.62 -33.07 13.50
CA PHE A 227 83.37 -34.23 13.01
C PHE A 227 84.84 -33.89 12.70
N ALA A 228 85.12 -32.73 12.07
CA ALA A 228 86.48 -32.28 11.80
C ALA A 228 87.27 -32.00 13.10
N ILE A 229 86.64 -31.38 14.10
CA ILE A 229 87.23 -31.15 15.42
C ILE A 229 87.44 -32.47 16.17
N GLN A 230 86.52 -33.45 16.03
CA GLN A 230 86.71 -34.80 16.57
C GLN A 230 87.91 -35.49 15.90
N SER A 231 88.01 -35.50 14.56
CA SER A 231 89.15 -36.05 13.84
C SER A 231 90.47 -35.41 14.29
N GLN A 232 90.52 -34.08 14.36
CA GLN A 232 91.72 -33.36 14.85
C GLN A 232 92.04 -33.69 16.31
N SER A 233 91.03 -33.77 17.19
CA SER A 233 91.23 -34.16 18.59
C SER A 233 91.68 -35.62 18.73
N GLU A 234 91.26 -36.53 17.85
CA GLU A 234 91.70 -37.92 17.83
C GLU A 234 93.13 -38.04 17.26
N GLU A 235 93.44 -37.32 16.17
CA GLU A 235 94.78 -37.20 15.61
C GLU A 235 95.77 -36.62 16.63
N GLU A 236 95.42 -35.52 17.31
CA GLU A 236 96.22 -34.96 18.41
C GLU A 236 96.36 -35.94 19.58
N ARG A 237 95.30 -36.67 19.95
CA ARG A 237 95.36 -37.66 21.03
C ARG A 237 96.27 -38.82 20.67
N MET A 238 96.21 -39.31 19.43
CA MET A 238 97.10 -40.36 18.92
C MET A 238 98.54 -39.86 18.77
N GLY A 239 98.75 -38.60 18.35
CA GLY A 239 100.06 -37.96 18.31
C GLY A 239 100.69 -37.86 19.69
N ARG A 240 99.98 -37.27 20.67
CA ARG A 240 100.41 -37.20 22.08
C ARG A 240 100.63 -38.58 22.69
N GLN A 241 99.83 -39.59 22.31
CA GLN A 241 100.04 -40.96 22.75
C GLN A 241 101.34 -41.54 22.18
N ALA A 242 101.62 -41.35 20.88
CA ALA A 242 102.87 -41.79 20.26
C ALA A 242 104.10 -41.03 20.82
N GLU A 243 103.97 -39.74 21.14
CA GLU A 243 104.98 -38.95 21.85
C GLU A 243 105.25 -39.52 23.25
N LEU A 244 104.21 -39.91 24.00
CA LEU A 244 104.34 -40.55 25.31
C LEU A 244 104.97 -41.95 25.22
N GLU A 245 104.60 -42.76 24.22
CA GLU A 245 105.20 -44.08 23.96
C GLU A 245 106.67 -43.98 23.55
N LEU A 246 107.05 -42.94 22.79
CA LEU A 246 108.44 -42.67 22.42
C LEU A 246 109.23 -42.14 23.63
N ALA A 247 108.65 -41.23 24.41
CA ALA A 247 109.24 -40.72 25.65
C ALA A 247 109.40 -41.81 26.73
N SER A 248 108.46 -42.76 26.83
CA SER A 248 108.62 -43.92 27.72
C SER A 248 109.72 -44.85 27.21
N ALA A 249 109.84 -45.09 25.91
CA ALA A 249 110.94 -45.87 25.34
C ALA A 249 112.31 -45.15 25.46
N GLU A 250 112.36 -43.81 25.51
CA GLU A 250 113.58 -43.06 25.84
C GLU A 250 113.89 -43.09 27.34
N LEU A 251 112.87 -43.01 28.20
CA LEU A 251 112.99 -43.18 29.64
C LEU A 251 113.49 -44.59 30.01
N GLU A 252 112.96 -45.63 29.37
CA GLU A 252 113.41 -47.02 29.52
C GLU A 252 114.88 -47.15 29.11
N ARG A 253 115.30 -46.65 27.95
CA ARG A 253 116.72 -46.63 27.54
C ARG A 253 117.60 -45.80 28.48
N ALA A 254 117.07 -44.73 29.07
CA ALA A 254 117.78 -43.94 30.07
C ALA A 254 117.91 -44.69 31.40
N GLN A 255 116.88 -45.44 31.81
CA GLN A 255 116.90 -46.33 32.97
C GLN A 255 117.81 -47.55 32.75
N GLU A 256 117.85 -48.14 31.56
CA GLU A 256 118.82 -49.18 31.18
C GLU A 256 120.26 -48.65 31.28
N ARG A 257 120.53 -47.45 30.76
CA ARG A 257 121.84 -46.77 30.87
C ARG A 257 122.19 -46.43 32.30
N LEU A 258 121.24 -45.92 33.09
CA LEU A 258 121.44 -45.66 34.52
C LEU A 258 121.74 -46.97 35.26
N ALA A 259 120.96 -48.04 35.05
CA ALA A 259 121.20 -49.34 35.66
C ALA A 259 122.50 -50.01 35.17
N ALA A 260 123.00 -49.67 33.98
CA ALA A 260 124.33 -50.08 33.53
C ALA A 260 125.42 -49.30 34.27
N LEU A 261 125.32 -47.97 34.32
CA LEU A 261 126.22 -47.08 35.07
C LEU A 261 126.17 -47.35 36.58
N GLU A 262 125.05 -47.80 37.12
CA GLU A 262 124.89 -48.21 38.51
C GLU A 262 125.56 -49.55 38.77
N ARG A 263 125.47 -50.54 37.86
CA ARG A 263 126.28 -51.77 37.96
C ARG A 263 127.77 -51.51 37.80
N GLU A 264 128.17 -50.57 36.94
CA GLU A 264 129.57 -50.12 36.83
C GLU A 264 130.02 -49.39 38.10
N LYS A 265 129.18 -48.53 38.66
CA LYS A 265 129.38 -47.86 39.96
C LYS A 265 129.43 -48.88 41.09
N GLU A 266 128.60 -49.92 41.10
CA GLU A 266 128.63 -51.00 42.08
C GLU A 266 129.91 -51.84 41.93
N ALA A 267 130.39 -52.10 40.71
CA ALA A 267 131.68 -52.75 40.49
C ALA A 267 132.87 -51.85 40.90
N LEU A 268 132.77 -50.53 40.72
CA LEU A 268 133.73 -49.56 41.23
C LEU A 268 133.62 -49.38 42.76
N VAL A 269 132.44 -49.49 43.34
CA VAL A 269 132.19 -49.46 44.79
C VAL A 269 132.61 -50.77 45.44
N ALA A 270 132.52 -51.92 44.76
CA ALA A 270 133.08 -53.18 45.23
C ALA A 270 134.62 -53.14 45.25
N LYS A 271 135.24 -52.52 44.23
CA LYS A 271 136.69 -52.19 44.26
C LYS A 271 137.00 -51.21 45.39
N LEU A 272 136.23 -50.13 45.54
CA LEU A 272 136.41 -49.17 46.64
C LEU A 272 136.03 -49.74 48.01
N GLN A 273 135.28 -50.85 48.13
CA GLN A 273 135.00 -51.54 49.40
C GLN A 273 136.13 -52.52 49.75
N HIS A 274 136.72 -53.17 48.74
CA HIS A 274 138.00 -53.86 48.88
C HIS A 274 139.09 -52.87 49.37
N ASP A 275 139.10 -51.65 48.82
CA ASP A 275 140.10 -50.63 49.19
C ASP A 275 139.71 -49.84 50.48
N ALA A 276 138.43 -49.69 50.80
CA ALA A 276 137.93 -48.98 52.00
C ALA A 276 137.75 -49.89 53.23
N ALA A 277 138.00 -51.20 53.12
CA ALA A 277 138.37 -52.03 54.27
C ALA A 277 139.62 -51.48 55.02
N PHE A 278 140.32 -50.51 54.42
CA PHE A 278 141.46 -49.79 54.96
C PHE A 278 141.12 -48.44 55.65
N ALA A 279 139.87 -47.95 55.61
CA ALA A 279 139.51 -46.59 56.07
C ALA A 279 138.28 -46.57 57.01
N LEU A 280 138.52 -46.18 58.26
CA LEU A 280 137.56 -46.20 59.38
C LEU A 280 136.87 -44.85 59.66
N ASP A 281 135.65 -44.95 60.20
CA ASP A 281 135.04 -44.08 61.24
C ASP A 281 134.56 -42.65 60.87
N GLY A 282 133.68 -42.08 61.73
CA GLY A 282 133.09 -40.74 61.62
C GLY A 282 131.62 -40.73 61.16
N SER A 283 130.63 -41.24 61.91
CA SER A 283 130.09 -40.77 63.21
C SER A 283 128.94 -39.74 63.09
N SER A 284 128.07 -39.71 64.10
CA SER A 284 126.67 -39.26 64.05
C SER A 284 126.37 -37.86 64.60
N GLY A 285 125.20 -37.31 64.24
CA GLY A 285 124.58 -36.14 64.89
C GLY A 285 124.05 -35.08 63.92
N THR A 286 122.99 -34.30 64.20
CA THR A 286 122.05 -34.29 65.33
C THR A 286 120.71 -33.68 64.86
N GLY A 287 119.60 -33.93 65.55
CA GLY A 287 118.27 -33.42 65.14
C GLY A 287 118.08 -31.90 65.26
N GLY A 288 117.31 -31.31 64.34
CA GLY A 288 116.95 -29.88 64.35
C GLY A 288 115.70 -29.49 63.53
N THR A 289 114.98 -30.46 62.95
CA THR A 289 113.96 -30.22 61.90
C THR A 289 112.58 -29.78 62.40
N ALA A 290 112.28 -29.94 63.70
CA ALA A 290 110.92 -29.70 64.23
C ALA A 290 110.46 -28.22 64.13
N ALA A 291 111.36 -27.26 64.35
CA ALA A 291 111.03 -25.84 64.31
C ALA A 291 110.71 -25.34 62.89
N ALA A 292 111.45 -25.82 61.89
CA ALA A 292 111.23 -25.47 60.48
C ALA A 292 109.90 -26.03 59.94
N ALA A 293 109.53 -27.24 60.35
CA ALA A 293 108.23 -27.83 60.01
C ALA A 293 107.05 -27.02 60.59
N ALA A 294 107.15 -26.60 61.86
CA ALA A 294 106.13 -25.77 62.50
C ALA A 294 105.97 -24.40 61.81
N ALA A 295 107.08 -23.72 61.47
CA ALA A 295 107.05 -22.46 60.74
C ALA A 295 106.42 -22.61 59.34
N SER A 296 106.76 -23.68 58.61
CA SER A 296 106.20 -23.98 57.29
C SER A 296 104.67 -24.19 57.34
N ILE A 297 104.16 -24.93 58.33
CA ILE A 297 102.72 -25.14 58.54
C ILE A 297 102.02 -23.80 58.90
N GLU A 298 102.68 -22.94 59.68
CA GLU A 298 102.14 -21.62 60.01
C GLU A 298 102.12 -20.67 58.79
N GLU A 299 103.09 -20.79 57.88
CA GLU A 299 103.14 -20.10 56.58
C GLU A 299 101.99 -20.57 55.66
N THR A 300 101.80 -21.89 55.50
CA THR A 300 100.72 -22.42 54.64
C THR A 300 99.34 -22.03 55.18
N LEU A 301 99.11 -22.15 56.49
CA LEU A 301 97.86 -21.71 57.12
C LEU A 301 97.62 -20.20 56.96
N ARG A 302 98.66 -19.36 56.94
CA ARG A 302 98.52 -17.92 56.61
C ARG A 302 98.11 -17.71 55.16
N THR A 303 98.68 -18.44 54.21
CA THR A 303 98.31 -18.33 52.78
C THR A 303 96.90 -18.85 52.50
N GLU A 304 96.51 -20.00 53.06
CA GLU A 304 95.15 -20.55 52.96
C GLU A 304 94.12 -19.58 53.56
N LEU A 305 94.40 -19.01 54.74
CA LEU A 305 93.54 -18.00 55.38
C LEU A 305 93.46 -16.71 54.52
N GLY A 306 94.52 -16.37 53.78
CA GLY A 306 94.52 -15.32 52.78
C GLY A 306 93.56 -15.61 51.62
N VAL A 307 93.72 -16.78 50.98
CA VAL A 307 92.86 -17.22 49.87
C VAL A 307 91.40 -17.36 50.30
N GLN A 308 91.12 -17.86 51.51
CA GLN A 308 89.77 -17.94 52.07
C GLN A 308 89.16 -16.55 52.31
N ARG A 309 89.94 -15.57 52.78
CA ARG A 309 89.49 -14.17 52.93
C ARG A 309 89.21 -13.53 51.58
N GLU A 310 90.04 -13.78 50.57
CA GLU A 310 89.85 -13.26 49.21
C GLU A 310 88.63 -13.89 48.53
N LEU A 311 88.44 -15.21 48.65
CA LEU A 311 87.25 -15.91 48.18
C LEU A 311 85.98 -15.42 48.89
N ALA A 312 86.04 -15.23 50.22
CA ALA A 312 84.94 -14.66 50.98
C ALA A 312 84.66 -13.18 50.61
N PHE A 313 85.67 -12.43 50.16
CA PHE A 313 85.48 -11.08 49.61
C PHE A 313 84.82 -11.13 48.23
N ARG A 314 85.30 -11.97 47.32
CA ARG A 314 84.71 -12.17 45.98
C ARG A 314 83.25 -12.62 46.06
N LEU A 315 82.95 -13.66 46.84
CA LEU A 315 81.57 -14.13 47.07
C LEU A 315 80.67 -13.06 47.71
N ARG A 316 81.20 -12.20 48.60
CA ARG A 316 80.43 -11.07 49.16
C ARG A 316 80.19 -9.97 48.13
N HIS A 317 81.15 -9.71 47.24
CA HIS A 317 81.01 -8.75 46.15
C HIS A 317 80.01 -9.23 45.10
N GLU A 318 80.07 -10.51 44.71
CA GLU A 318 79.11 -11.17 43.80
C GLU A 318 77.70 -11.17 44.42
N LEU A 319 77.55 -11.53 45.70
CA LEU A 319 76.27 -11.44 46.40
C LEU A 319 75.76 -10.00 46.58
N ALA A 320 76.64 -8.99 46.63
CA ALA A 320 76.24 -7.59 46.64
C ALA A 320 75.79 -7.11 45.25
N ALA A 321 76.50 -7.48 44.19
CA ALA A 321 76.16 -7.15 42.81
C ALA A 321 74.81 -7.76 42.40
N VAL A 322 74.60 -9.07 42.66
CA VAL A 322 73.33 -9.75 42.36
C VAL A 322 72.17 -9.22 43.23
N ARG A 323 72.45 -8.67 44.41
CA ARG A 323 71.43 -7.93 45.19
C ARG A 323 71.09 -6.59 44.56
N SER A 324 72.09 -5.79 44.18
CA SER A 324 71.90 -4.52 43.47
C SER A 324 71.07 -4.72 42.21
N GLU A 325 71.48 -5.63 41.31
CA GLU A 325 70.76 -5.97 40.08
C GLU A 325 69.33 -6.46 40.39
N SER A 326 69.14 -7.27 41.43
CA SER A 326 67.81 -7.74 41.85
C SER A 326 66.94 -6.66 42.49
N GLU A 327 67.53 -5.63 43.09
CA GLU A 327 66.85 -4.47 43.68
C GLU A 327 66.50 -3.45 42.58
N GLU A 328 67.43 -3.13 41.68
CA GLU A 328 67.23 -2.34 40.46
C GLU A 328 66.10 -2.91 39.57
N ILE A 329 66.07 -4.23 39.36
CA ILE A 329 64.99 -4.90 38.62
C ILE A 329 63.64 -4.81 39.38
N ARG A 330 63.63 -4.85 40.72
CA ARG A 330 62.39 -4.64 41.50
C ARG A 330 61.91 -3.20 41.36
N GLU A 331 62.78 -2.21 41.50
CA GLU A 331 62.43 -0.79 41.36
C GLU A 331 61.92 -0.48 39.94
N MET A 332 62.54 -1.04 38.90
CA MET A 332 62.05 -0.93 37.51
C MET A 332 60.66 -1.58 37.31
N LEU A 333 60.40 -2.72 37.95
CA LEU A 333 59.09 -3.38 37.88
C LEU A 333 58.02 -2.65 38.70
N GLU A 334 58.38 -2.11 39.88
CA GLU A 334 57.48 -1.35 40.74
C GLU A 334 57.10 0.00 40.11
N THR A 335 58.07 0.76 39.61
CA THR A 335 57.82 2.00 38.86
C THR A 335 57.01 1.75 37.58
N ARG A 336 57.26 0.64 36.87
CA ARG A 336 56.43 0.24 35.72
C ARG A 336 55.02 -0.16 36.11
N MET A 337 54.83 -0.88 37.23
CA MET A 337 53.50 -1.20 37.74
C MET A 337 52.75 0.07 38.18
N GLU A 338 53.42 1.01 38.84
CA GLU A 338 52.78 2.26 39.27
C GLU A 338 52.41 3.16 38.09
N GLY A 339 53.27 3.22 37.06
CA GLY A 339 52.94 3.85 35.78
C GLY A 339 51.71 3.22 35.12
N LEU A 340 51.64 1.88 35.08
CA LEU A 340 50.49 1.16 34.52
C LEU A 340 49.20 1.37 35.34
N LYS A 341 49.26 1.33 36.68
CA LYS A 341 48.13 1.69 37.57
C LYS A 341 47.68 3.13 37.35
N SER A 342 48.61 4.07 37.24
CA SER A 342 48.31 5.49 37.01
C SER A 342 47.63 5.70 35.65
N THR A 343 48.08 5.03 34.59
CA THR A 343 47.39 5.08 33.28
C THR A 343 46.03 4.40 33.32
N LEU A 344 45.89 3.27 34.03
CA LEU A 344 44.60 2.59 34.20
C LEU A 344 43.61 3.51 34.93
N ALA A 345 43.98 4.04 36.09
CA ALA A 345 43.16 4.97 36.87
C ALA A 345 42.80 6.24 36.09
N ALA A 346 43.71 6.77 35.26
CA ALA A 346 43.41 7.88 34.36
C ALA A 346 42.39 7.48 33.26
N THR A 347 42.49 6.28 32.67
CA THR A 347 41.49 5.79 31.71
C THR A 347 40.14 5.48 32.36
N GLU A 348 40.11 4.96 33.60
CA GLU A 348 38.90 4.74 34.38
C GLU A 348 38.21 6.07 34.74
N GLN A 349 38.98 7.08 35.17
CA GLN A 349 38.45 8.43 35.43
C GLN A 349 37.92 9.08 34.15
N HIS A 350 38.61 8.91 33.01
CA HIS A 350 38.13 9.44 31.73
C HIS A 350 36.87 8.72 31.24
N ALA A 351 36.80 7.39 31.39
CA ALA A 351 35.61 6.60 31.08
C ALA A 351 34.41 7.02 31.97
N ALA A 352 34.61 7.13 33.29
CA ALA A 352 33.58 7.59 34.22
C ALA A 352 33.14 9.04 33.94
N ALA A 353 34.05 9.92 33.50
CA ALA A 353 33.70 11.27 33.07
C ALA A 353 32.87 11.26 31.77
N LEU A 354 33.22 10.43 30.79
CA LEU A 354 32.44 10.25 29.56
C LEU A 354 31.08 9.61 29.83
N GLU A 355 30.98 8.64 30.75
CA GLU A 355 29.70 8.07 31.19
C GLU A 355 28.84 9.11 31.91
N ALA A 356 29.43 9.93 32.77
CA ALA A 356 28.75 11.05 33.41
C ALA A 356 28.28 12.11 32.40
N GLU A 357 29.09 12.45 31.39
CA GLU A 357 28.66 13.30 30.27
C GLU A 357 27.53 12.67 29.46
N LEU A 358 27.59 11.37 29.17
CA LEU A 358 26.56 10.65 28.41
C LEU A 358 25.24 10.55 29.20
N ALA A 359 25.31 10.43 30.53
CA ALA A 359 24.14 10.45 31.42
C ALA A 359 23.60 11.87 31.69
N ALA A 360 24.46 12.89 31.64
CA ALA A 360 24.08 14.30 31.77
C ALA A 360 23.58 14.93 30.46
N ARG A 361 23.86 14.31 29.29
CA ARG A 361 23.24 14.69 28.03
C ARG A 361 21.72 14.45 28.13
N PRO A 362 20.87 15.43 27.80
CA PRO A 362 19.43 15.23 27.77
C PRO A 362 19.09 14.06 26.84
N THR A 363 18.14 13.23 27.28
CA THR A 363 17.75 12.01 26.54
C THR A 363 17.25 12.36 25.13
N PRO A 364 17.30 11.44 24.15
CA PRO A 364 16.79 11.73 22.80
C PRO A 364 15.35 12.26 22.82
N LEU A 365 14.51 11.74 23.72
CA LEU A 365 13.15 12.23 23.95
C LEU A 365 13.12 13.68 24.46
N GLN A 366 13.98 14.05 25.40
CA GLN A 366 14.09 15.44 25.88
C GLN A 366 14.66 16.37 24.82
N LEU A 367 15.59 15.92 23.98
CA LEU A 367 16.10 16.69 22.85
C LEU A 367 15.04 16.84 21.74
N GLU A 368 14.24 15.83 21.49
CA GLU A 368 13.10 15.88 20.55
C GLU A 368 11.99 16.77 21.08
N GLU A 369 11.67 16.70 22.37
CA GLU A 369 10.71 17.58 23.04
C GLU A 369 11.19 19.03 23.02
N LEU A 370 12.44 19.32 23.43
CA LEU A 370 13.01 20.66 23.36
C LEU A 370 13.08 21.16 21.90
N ARG A 371 13.40 20.32 20.92
CA ARG A 371 13.35 20.68 19.49
C ARG A 371 11.92 20.88 18.98
N ALA A 372 10.93 20.19 19.53
CA ALA A 372 9.52 20.40 19.21
C ALA A 372 9.03 21.73 19.80
N GLN A 373 9.31 21.98 21.08
CA GLN A 373 9.03 23.25 21.77
C GLN A 373 9.74 24.43 21.07
N LEU A 374 11.01 24.27 20.67
CA LEU A 374 11.78 25.30 19.96
C LEU A 374 11.26 25.49 18.52
N ARG A 375 10.88 24.43 17.79
CA ARG A 375 10.19 24.58 16.49
C ARG A 375 8.83 25.26 16.63
N VAL A 376 8.07 24.98 17.69
CA VAL A 376 6.79 25.64 17.96
C VAL A 376 7.02 27.12 18.29
N LEU A 377 8.01 27.45 19.12
CA LEU A 377 8.43 28.83 19.39
C LEU A 377 8.97 29.54 18.13
N GLN A 378 9.68 28.83 17.25
CA GLN A 378 10.20 29.37 15.99
C GLN A 378 9.08 29.57 14.95
N ALA A 379 8.11 28.67 14.86
CA ALA A 379 6.94 28.85 13.99
C ALA A 379 5.98 29.94 14.49
N ILE A 380 5.86 30.11 15.82
CA ILE A 380 5.04 31.17 16.43
C ILE A 380 5.76 32.53 16.39
N GLY A 381 7.09 32.55 16.56
CA GLY A 381 7.88 33.79 16.59
C GLY A 381 8.42 34.26 15.24
N TYR A 382 8.65 33.35 14.29
CA TYR A 382 9.27 33.60 12.99
C TYR A 382 8.52 32.88 11.86
N ASN A 383 7.24 33.22 11.67
CA ASN A 383 6.46 32.79 10.51
C ASN A 383 6.84 33.61 9.25
N THR A 384 8.11 33.54 8.85
CA THR A 384 8.69 34.25 7.69
C THR A 384 9.71 33.38 6.96
N LEU A 385 9.74 33.52 5.64
CA LEU A 385 10.70 32.86 4.75
C LEU A 385 12.08 33.51 4.86
N ASP A 386 13.13 32.70 4.70
CA ASP A 386 14.31 32.87 3.82
C ASP A 386 15.08 31.53 3.89
N VAL A 387 15.60 30.88 2.84
CA VAL A 387 16.35 31.30 1.64
C VAL A 387 17.85 31.50 1.92
N ASP A 388 18.57 30.39 1.79
CA ASP A 388 20.01 30.21 1.55
C ASP A 388 21.03 30.82 2.53
N ASP A 389 22.28 30.35 2.39
CA ASP A 389 23.47 30.60 3.22
C ASP A 389 23.30 30.31 4.73
N ASP A 390 24.10 29.43 5.33
CA ASP A 390 25.54 29.68 5.44
C ASP A 390 26.39 28.41 5.31
N ALA A 391 27.53 28.54 4.63
CA ALA A 391 28.54 27.50 4.52
C ALA A 391 29.88 28.00 5.06
N THR A 392 30.49 27.20 5.94
CA THR A 392 31.84 27.35 6.52
C THR A 392 32.03 28.41 7.61
N THR A 393 32.32 27.94 8.82
CA THR A 393 33.41 28.47 9.65
C THR A 393 33.86 27.43 10.68
N ALA A 394 35.07 27.61 11.24
CA ALA A 394 35.60 26.85 12.39
C ALA A 394 35.76 25.32 12.22
N ALA A 395 36.55 24.89 11.24
CA ALA A 395 37.50 23.81 11.50
C ALA A 395 38.70 24.36 12.32
N ILE A 396 39.46 23.47 12.98
CA ILE A 396 40.62 23.79 13.86
C ILE A 396 40.15 24.43 15.19
N THR A 397 40.09 23.71 16.30
CA THR A 397 41.29 23.11 16.94
C THR A 397 41.33 21.58 16.94
N GLY A 398 42.38 21.02 16.33
CA GLY A 398 43.03 19.81 16.85
C GLY A 398 43.99 20.18 17.99
N THR A 399 44.98 19.36 18.36
CA THR A 399 45.47 18.14 17.70
C THR A 399 46.11 17.22 18.75
N SER A 400 46.46 16.00 18.35
CA SER A 400 47.23 15.03 19.14
C SER A 400 48.60 15.55 19.63
N THR A 401 49.12 14.80 20.61
CA THR A 401 50.43 14.85 21.25
C THR A 401 51.63 15.35 20.42
N ALA A 402 52.30 16.38 20.99
CA ALA A 402 53.76 16.55 21.14
C ALA A 402 54.71 16.58 19.91
N ALA A 403 55.49 17.69 19.82
CA ALA A 403 56.87 17.86 19.30
C ALA A 403 57.24 17.31 17.88
N GLY A 404 57.93 18.02 16.97
CA GLY A 404 58.87 19.15 17.13
C GLY A 404 60.31 18.63 17.32
N ALA A 405 61.34 19.01 16.54
CA ALA A 405 61.48 19.85 15.33
C ALA A 405 62.76 19.35 14.57
N ASN A 406 63.48 20.02 13.65
CA ASN A 406 63.55 21.40 13.13
C ASN A 406 64.32 21.42 11.77
N VAL A 407 64.31 22.56 11.04
CA VAL A 407 65.11 22.88 9.82
C VAL A 407 64.75 22.07 8.55
N GLY A 408 64.67 22.63 7.34
CA GLY A 408 64.69 24.03 6.90
C GLY A 408 65.22 24.21 5.46
N GLY A 409 64.66 25.19 4.71
CA GLY A 409 65.30 25.76 3.50
C GLY A 409 64.76 25.35 2.12
N GLY A 410 64.15 26.31 1.42
CA GLY A 410 64.69 26.74 0.11
C GLY A 410 64.26 26.08 -1.21
N GLY A 411 63.04 26.38 -1.68
CA GLY A 411 62.74 26.58 -3.11
C GLY A 411 62.72 25.37 -4.06
N GLY A 412 62.49 25.65 -5.35
CA GLY A 412 62.45 24.65 -6.43
C GLY A 412 61.04 24.45 -7.01
N ALA A 413 60.90 24.61 -8.33
CA ALA A 413 59.62 24.53 -9.02
C ALA A 413 59.34 23.15 -9.64
N GLY A 414 58.08 22.69 -9.51
CA GLY A 414 57.37 22.00 -10.59
C GLY A 414 57.37 20.46 -10.63
N VAL A 415 56.66 19.98 -11.67
CA VAL A 415 56.48 18.58 -12.11
C VAL A 415 55.47 17.73 -11.32
N SER A 416 54.66 17.00 -12.08
CA SER A 416 53.52 16.15 -11.71
C SER A 416 53.87 14.85 -10.98
N GLY A 417 53.00 14.39 -10.09
CA GLY A 417 53.02 13.04 -9.50
C GLY A 417 51.60 12.53 -9.18
N ARG A 418 51.32 11.24 -9.44
CA ARG A 418 50.00 10.59 -9.27
C ARG A 418 49.80 9.98 -7.87
N GLY A 419 48.55 9.99 -7.38
CA GLY A 419 48.05 9.23 -6.23
C GLY A 419 46.67 9.77 -5.83
N SER A 420 45.53 9.13 -6.12
CA SER A 420 45.05 7.80 -5.69
C SER A 420 44.88 7.70 -4.17
N GLY A 421 43.64 7.64 -3.67
CA GLY A 421 43.38 7.47 -2.22
C GLY A 421 41.99 7.82 -1.65
N LEU A 422 41.05 8.42 -2.41
CA LEU A 422 39.80 9.00 -1.87
C LEU A 422 38.50 8.22 -2.17
N GLY A 423 38.58 7.02 -2.75
CA GLY A 423 37.41 6.33 -3.32
C GLY A 423 36.37 5.73 -2.34
N ALA A 424 36.71 5.54 -1.06
CA ALA A 424 35.85 4.82 -0.12
C ALA A 424 34.88 5.72 0.67
N ALA A 425 35.39 6.82 1.27
CA ALA A 425 34.60 7.71 2.13
C ALA A 425 33.42 8.34 1.36
N GLY A 426 33.72 8.97 0.21
CA GLY A 426 32.70 9.63 -0.61
C GLY A 426 31.61 8.70 -1.15
N SER A 427 31.86 7.39 -1.24
CA SER A 427 30.84 6.40 -1.63
C SER A 427 29.84 6.15 -0.50
N LEU A 428 30.33 5.92 0.72
CA LEU A 428 29.47 5.75 1.89
C LEU A 428 28.75 7.06 2.25
N GLU A 429 29.44 8.20 2.19
CA GLU A 429 28.86 9.52 2.42
C GLU A 429 27.79 9.86 1.39
N ALA A 430 28.00 9.60 0.10
CA ALA A 430 26.98 9.78 -0.93
C ALA A 430 25.76 8.86 -0.73
N MET A 431 25.97 7.61 -0.28
CA MET A 431 24.87 6.69 0.04
C MET A 431 24.10 7.09 1.31
N LEU A 432 24.79 7.62 2.31
CA LEU A 432 24.16 8.16 3.51
C LEU A 432 23.39 9.45 3.20
N LEU A 433 23.93 10.34 2.38
CA LEU A 433 23.25 11.55 1.89
C LEU A 433 22.03 11.23 1.02
N SER A 434 22.10 10.22 0.15
CA SER A 434 20.94 9.81 -0.65
C SER A 434 19.85 9.17 0.19
N LYS A 435 20.20 8.31 1.16
CA LYS A 435 19.25 7.78 2.16
C LYS A 435 18.68 8.87 3.07
N ASN A 436 19.49 9.85 3.48
CA ASN A 436 19.03 10.95 4.32
C ASN A 436 18.01 11.81 3.56
N ARG A 437 18.31 12.22 2.32
CA ARG A 437 17.35 12.93 1.43
C ARG A 437 16.10 12.11 1.12
N HIS A 438 16.21 10.78 0.99
CA HIS A 438 15.06 9.92 0.78
C HIS A 438 14.16 9.85 2.02
N LEU A 439 14.74 9.66 3.21
CA LEU A 439 14.03 9.69 4.49
C LEU A 439 13.44 11.08 4.78
N GLU A 440 14.10 12.16 4.39
CA GLU A 440 13.55 13.52 4.42
C GLU A 440 12.34 13.66 3.49
N HIS A 441 12.43 13.13 2.26
CA HIS A 441 11.29 13.14 1.34
C HIS A 441 10.12 12.30 1.88
N GLU A 442 10.36 11.08 2.36
CA GLU A 442 9.34 10.24 3.02
C GLU A 442 8.74 10.96 4.23
N LEU A 443 9.55 11.65 5.05
CA LEU A 443 9.09 12.45 6.18
C LEU A 443 8.24 13.64 5.73
N THR A 444 8.56 14.31 4.61
CA THR A 444 7.70 15.37 4.04
C THR A 444 6.39 14.82 3.50
N MET A 445 6.41 13.68 2.79
CA MET A 445 5.20 13.03 2.27
C MET A 445 4.31 12.49 3.39
N ALA A 446 4.90 11.94 4.46
CA ALA A 446 4.15 11.51 5.65
C ALA A 446 3.52 12.70 6.39
N LYS A 447 4.25 13.83 6.53
CA LYS A 447 3.70 15.08 7.10
C LYS A 447 2.57 15.65 6.25
N LEU A 448 2.72 15.65 4.92
CA LEU A 448 1.70 16.14 4.00
C LEU A 448 0.42 15.30 4.09
N ARG A 449 0.54 13.96 4.03
CA ARG A 449 -0.59 13.04 4.29
C ARG A 449 -1.26 13.26 5.65
N VAL A 450 -0.50 13.61 6.69
CA VAL A 450 -1.06 13.94 8.02
C VAL A 450 -1.78 15.30 8.04
N VAL A 451 -1.41 16.24 7.17
CA VAL A 451 -2.17 17.47 6.95
C VAL A 451 -3.43 17.20 6.13
N ASP A 452 -3.32 16.42 5.05
CA ASP A 452 -4.44 16.06 4.18
C ASP A 452 -5.54 15.33 4.99
N VAL A 453 -5.18 14.27 5.72
CA VAL A 453 -6.11 13.51 6.60
C VAL A 453 -6.69 14.37 7.73
N ARG A 454 -5.99 15.43 8.17
CA ARG A 454 -6.57 16.41 9.11
C ARG A 454 -7.58 17.33 8.43
N GLN A 455 -7.31 17.81 7.22
CA GLN A 455 -8.27 18.60 6.45
C GLN A 455 -9.52 17.77 6.09
N GLU A 456 -9.35 16.49 5.76
CA GLU A 456 -10.45 15.54 5.55
C GLU A 456 -11.26 15.34 6.84
N ALA A 457 -10.60 15.18 8.01
CA ALA A 457 -11.28 15.05 9.29
C ALA A 457 -12.01 16.34 9.72
N ASP A 458 -11.39 17.52 9.55
CA ASP A 458 -12.00 18.81 9.86
C ASP A 458 -13.20 19.08 8.92
N ALA A 459 -13.09 18.75 7.64
CA ALA A 459 -14.21 18.83 6.70
C ALA A 459 -15.35 17.86 7.03
N ALA A 460 -15.02 16.62 7.46
CA ALA A 460 -16.01 15.65 7.92
C ALA A 460 -16.72 16.10 9.22
N LEU A 461 -16.00 16.76 10.13
CA LEU A 461 -16.60 17.36 11.35
C LEU A 461 -17.55 18.52 11.01
N VAL A 462 -17.18 19.39 10.07
CA VAL A 462 -18.08 20.45 9.57
C VAL A 462 -19.32 19.84 8.91
N HIS A 463 -19.16 18.84 8.03
CA HIS A 463 -20.29 18.18 7.38
C HIS A 463 -21.18 17.42 8.39
N ALA A 464 -20.62 16.85 9.46
CA ALA A 464 -21.40 16.26 10.54
C ALA A 464 -22.24 17.32 11.28
N ALA A 465 -21.66 18.47 11.62
CA ALA A 465 -22.39 19.57 12.25
C ALA A 465 -23.48 20.16 11.34
N GLU A 466 -23.25 20.24 10.01
CA GLU A 466 -24.28 20.63 9.04
C GLU A 466 -25.43 19.62 8.97
N LEU A 467 -25.15 18.31 9.03
CA LEU A 467 -26.18 17.27 9.08
C LEU A 467 -26.96 17.27 10.42
N GLU A 468 -26.29 17.51 11.55
CA GLU A 468 -26.95 17.66 12.85
C GLU A 468 -27.87 18.89 12.88
N ALA A 469 -27.47 20.00 12.26
CA ALA A 469 -28.30 21.19 12.10
C ALA A 469 -29.52 20.93 11.20
N GLN A 470 -29.34 20.25 10.06
CA GLN A 470 -30.43 19.85 9.17
C GLN A 470 -31.41 18.87 9.85
N LEU A 471 -30.90 17.93 10.65
CA LEU A 471 -31.73 17.01 11.43
C LEU A 471 -32.54 17.78 12.50
N ALA A 472 -31.93 18.76 13.18
CA ALA A 472 -32.64 19.60 14.14
C ALA A 472 -33.75 20.45 13.48
N GLU A 473 -33.49 21.01 12.28
CA GLU A 473 -34.49 21.73 11.50
C GLU A 473 -35.63 20.81 11.03
N GLN A 474 -35.31 19.61 10.53
CA GLN A 474 -36.32 18.62 10.15
C GLN A 474 -37.17 18.16 11.34
N VAL A 475 -36.57 17.93 12.52
CA VAL A 475 -37.31 17.57 13.74
C VAL A 475 -38.20 18.74 14.20
N ALA A 476 -37.73 19.99 14.08
CA ALA A 476 -38.55 21.16 14.38
C ALA A 476 -39.73 21.31 13.39
N LEU A 477 -39.51 21.07 12.09
CA LEU A 477 -40.55 21.10 11.07
C LEU A 477 -41.56 19.96 11.25
N VAL A 478 -41.11 18.73 11.51
CA VAL A 478 -42.00 17.60 11.81
C VAL A 478 -42.86 17.91 13.04
N ARG A 479 -42.27 18.47 14.10
CA ARG A 479 -43.03 18.92 15.28
C ARG A 479 -44.05 20.01 14.92
N GLN A 480 -43.71 20.99 14.10
CA GLN A 480 -44.67 22.01 13.64
C GLN A 480 -45.82 21.38 12.85
N LEU A 481 -45.53 20.43 11.96
CA LEU A 481 -46.54 19.70 11.20
C LEU A 481 -47.40 18.79 12.10
N GLU A 482 -46.86 18.21 13.18
CA GLU A 482 -47.63 17.51 14.20
C GLU A 482 -48.55 18.45 14.99
N GLU A 483 -48.05 19.63 15.39
CA GLU A 483 -48.85 20.67 16.07
C GLU A 483 -49.97 21.21 15.15
N ASP A 484 -49.68 21.44 13.86
CA ASP A 484 -50.66 21.86 12.85
C ASP A 484 -51.67 20.76 12.51
N LEU A 485 -51.27 19.49 12.42
CA LEU A 485 -52.18 18.36 12.23
C LEU A 485 -53.08 18.15 13.46
N LEU A 486 -52.56 18.35 14.67
CA LEU A 486 -53.37 18.35 15.90
C LEU A 486 -54.34 19.54 15.93
N ALA A 487 -53.92 20.74 15.49
CA ALA A 487 -54.78 21.90 15.36
C ALA A 487 -55.88 21.71 14.29
N SER A 488 -55.52 21.17 13.12
CA SER A 488 -56.45 20.83 12.05
C SER A 488 -57.46 19.78 12.51
N ARG A 489 -57.00 18.69 13.15
CA ARG A 489 -57.88 17.66 13.70
C ARG A 489 -58.76 18.17 14.84
N ALA A 490 -58.30 19.16 15.61
CA ALA A 490 -59.12 19.85 16.60
C ALA A 490 -60.16 20.80 15.96
N ALA A 491 -59.84 21.41 14.82
CA ALA A 491 -60.79 22.18 14.01
C ALA A 491 -61.84 21.28 13.35
N GLU A 492 -61.43 20.14 12.76
CA GLU A 492 -62.33 19.10 12.26
C GLU A 492 -63.22 18.53 13.37
N ALA A 493 -62.68 18.26 14.56
CA ALA A 493 -63.47 17.82 15.70
C ALA A 493 -64.51 18.88 16.15
N ARG A 494 -64.17 20.17 16.06
CA ARG A 494 -65.11 21.29 16.30
C ARG A 494 -66.17 21.40 15.20
N LEU A 495 -65.81 21.17 13.94
CA LEU A 495 -66.76 21.15 12.81
C LEU A 495 -67.70 19.94 12.87
N ALA A 496 -67.18 18.76 13.23
CA ALA A 496 -67.96 17.54 13.43
C ALA A 496 -68.90 17.66 14.65
N ALA A 497 -68.44 18.27 15.76
CA ALA A 497 -69.30 18.62 16.88
C ALA A 497 -70.32 19.74 16.53
N GLY A 498 -70.01 20.56 15.51
CA GLY A 498 -70.91 21.57 14.95
C GLY A 498 -72.04 21.01 14.08
N ALA A 499 -71.94 19.76 13.60
CA ALA A 499 -72.95 19.10 12.77
C ALA A 499 -74.21 18.63 13.54
N GLY A 500 -74.55 19.34 14.64
CA GLY A 500 -75.54 18.91 15.64
C GLY A 500 -76.58 19.95 16.07
N ALA A 501 -76.63 21.15 15.48
CA ALA A 501 -77.67 22.14 15.76
C ALA A 501 -77.92 23.11 14.58
N ILE A 502 -79.19 23.33 14.23
CA ILE A 502 -79.61 24.39 13.30
C ILE A 502 -80.58 25.33 14.02
N ALA A 503 -80.13 26.55 14.34
CA ALA A 503 -80.96 27.71 14.65
C ALA A 503 -80.16 29.00 14.35
N PRO A 504 -80.77 30.08 13.82
CA PRO A 504 -80.02 31.18 13.19
C PRO A 504 -79.77 32.39 14.10
N GLY A 505 -78.68 33.13 13.85
CA GLY A 505 -78.48 34.45 14.45
C GLY A 505 -77.21 35.19 14.02
N GLY A 506 -77.39 36.41 13.47
CA GLY A 506 -76.49 37.55 13.73
C GLY A 506 -75.09 37.59 13.09
N SER A 507 -75.02 38.11 11.86
CA SER A 507 -74.08 39.15 11.40
C SER A 507 -72.69 39.30 12.07
N ALA A 508 -71.61 39.04 11.31
CA ALA A 508 -70.35 39.78 11.45
C ALA A 508 -69.64 39.91 10.09
N SER A 509 -69.13 41.10 9.82
CA SER A 509 -68.41 41.54 8.61
C SER A 509 -67.19 40.70 8.22
N SER A 510 -67.03 40.43 6.91
CA SER A 510 -65.75 40.07 6.30
C SER A 510 -65.19 41.25 5.47
N PRO A 511 -63.93 41.66 5.68
CA PRO A 511 -63.21 42.56 4.77
C PRO A 511 -62.00 41.88 4.09
N ASN A 512 -61.97 41.96 2.77
CA ASN A 512 -60.85 41.83 1.83
C ASN A 512 -59.50 41.22 2.27
N VAL A 513 -59.12 40.15 1.57
CA VAL A 513 -58.00 40.16 0.59
C VAL A 513 -56.98 41.29 0.73
N ALA A 514 -55.79 40.95 1.24
CA ALA A 514 -54.55 41.68 0.99
C ALA A 514 -53.33 40.77 1.21
N GLY A 515 -52.29 40.89 0.37
CA GLY A 515 -50.91 40.60 0.82
C GLY A 515 -50.17 39.33 0.36
N LEU A 516 -50.26 38.89 -0.90
CA LEU A 516 -49.09 38.20 -1.53
C LEU A 516 -49.00 38.32 -3.06
N VAL A 517 -48.97 39.54 -3.60
CA VAL A 517 -48.40 39.85 -4.93
C VAL A 517 -47.91 41.30 -4.96
N THR A 518 -46.67 41.55 -4.51
CA THR A 518 -45.86 42.74 -4.84
C THR A 518 -44.45 42.62 -4.24
N SER A 519 -43.50 42.12 -5.03
CA SER A 519 -42.06 42.49 -5.01
C SER A 519 -41.32 41.72 -6.11
N ALA A 520 -41.59 42.11 -7.36
CA ALA A 520 -40.90 41.60 -8.54
C ALA A 520 -40.73 42.75 -9.54
N SER A 521 -39.76 43.64 -9.29
CA SER A 521 -39.45 44.79 -10.14
C SER A 521 -38.09 45.41 -9.78
N GLY A 522 -37.05 45.13 -10.58
CA GLY A 522 -35.66 45.57 -10.38
C GLY A 522 -34.87 44.61 -9.48
N ASP A 523 -33.72 44.06 -9.88
CA ASP A 523 -32.77 44.50 -10.93
C ASP A 523 -32.37 43.37 -11.92
N THR A 524 -31.56 43.69 -12.94
CA THR A 524 -31.28 42.81 -14.10
C THR A 524 -30.21 41.74 -13.85
N ASP A 525 -30.46 40.75 -12.98
CA ASP A 525 -29.50 39.66 -12.68
C ASP A 525 -30.12 38.25 -12.46
N ASP A 526 -31.46 38.12 -12.39
CA ASP A 526 -32.13 36.87 -11.97
C ASP A 526 -31.95 35.66 -12.93
N GLY A 527 -31.44 35.89 -14.15
CA GLY A 527 -31.17 34.82 -15.13
C GLY A 527 -30.11 33.83 -14.64
N ASP A 528 -28.96 34.34 -14.18
CA ASP A 528 -27.88 33.51 -13.65
C ASP A 528 -28.23 32.98 -12.27
N ALA A 529 -28.93 33.76 -11.42
CA ALA A 529 -29.45 33.27 -10.15
C ALA A 529 -30.47 32.12 -10.34
N SER A 530 -31.27 32.13 -11.40
CA SER A 530 -32.17 31.03 -11.78
C SER A 530 -31.39 29.83 -12.32
N MET A 531 -30.40 30.04 -13.19
CA MET A 531 -29.55 28.96 -13.71
C MET A 531 -28.77 28.28 -12.59
N VAL A 532 -28.18 29.03 -11.66
CA VAL A 532 -27.48 28.50 -10.47
C VAL A 532 -28.44 27.72 -9.58
N ARG A 533 -29.67 28.18 -9.33
CA ARG A 533 -30.69 27.40 -8.59
C ARG A 533 -31.01 26.06 -9.27
N VAL A 534 -31.13 26.04 -10.60
CA VAL A 534 -31.35 24.79 -11.36
C VAL A 534 -30.12 23.88 -11.32
N LEU A 535 -28.91 24.42 -11.44
CA LEU A 535 -27.66 23.66 -11.37
C LEU A 535 -27.40 23.11 -9.97
N CYS A 536 -27.73 23.84 -8.90
CA CYS A 536 -27.76 23.30 -7.54
C CYS A 536 -28.77 22.17 -7.41
N ALA A 537 -30.03 22.37 -7.83
CA ALA A 537 -31.04 21.31 -7.79
C ALA A 537 -30.66 20.06 -8.62
N GLN A 538 -29.92 20.21 -9.72
CA GLN A 538 -29.35 19.09 -10.47
C GLN A 538 -28.19 18.43 -9.72
N ARG A 539 -27.19 19.20 -9.26
CA ARG A 539 -26.06 18.73 -8.44
C ARG A 539 -26.52 17.96 -7.21
N ASP A 540 -27.56 18.45 -6.54
CA ASP A 540 -28.04 17.87 -5.29
C ASP A 540 -28.89 16.60 -5.54
N ARG A 541 -29.58 16.50 -6.69
CA ARG A 541 -30.14 15.22 -7.19
C ARG A 541 -29.05 14.22 -7.59
N PHE A 542 -27.95 14.67 -8.19
CA PHE A 542 -26.80 13.80 -8.50
C PHE A 542 -26.11 13.33 -7.22
N ARG A 543 -25.94 14.20 -6.21
CA ARG A 543 -25.43 13.83 -4.88
C ARG A 543 -26.32 12.82 -4.18
N ALA A 544 -27.64 13.03 -4.18
CA ALA A 544 -28.59 12.05 -3.65
C ALA A 544 -28.42 10.68 -4.36
N ARG A 545 -28.45 10.64 -5.70
CA ARG A 545 -28.24 9.39 -6.45
C ARG A 545 -26.86 8.75 -6.22
N VAL A 546 -25.81 9.53 -5.99
CA VAL A 546 -24.49 9.00 -5.63
C VAL A 546 -24.53 8.38 -4.23
N HIS A 547 -25.15 9.06 -3.26
CA HIS A 547 -25.36 8.54 -1.91
C HIS A 547 -26.19 7.25 -1.92
N ASP A 548 -27.31 7.21 -2.66
CA ASP A 548 -28.15 6.02 -2.85
C ASP A 548 -27.32 4.84 -3.41
N LEU A 549 -26.46 5.11 -4.41
CA LEU A 549 -25.57 4.10 -5.01
C LEU A 549 -24.42 3.68 -4.08
N GLU A 550 -23.95 4.55 -3.20
CA GLU A 550 -22.94 4.24 -2.18
C GLU A 550 -23.55 3.41 -1.04
N GLU A 551 -24.78 3.70 -0.64
CA GLU A 551 -25.59 2.84 0.24
C GLU A 551 -25.83 1.47 -0.41
N GLU A 552 -26.28 1.40 -1.67
CA GLU A 552 -26.44 0.12 -2.38
C GLU A 552 -25.11 -0.65 -2.48
N LEU A 553 -23.99 0.02 -2.77
CA LEU A 553 -22.67 -0.61 -2.82
C LEU A 553 -22.17 -1.10 -1.46
N THR A 554 -22.44 -0.37 -0.36
CA THR A 554 -22.09 -0.85 0.98
C THR A 554 -23.00 -2.00 1.41
N ARG A 555 -24.30 -1.94 1.09
CA ARG A 555 -25.28 -3.02 1.31
C ARG A 555 -24.86 -4.30 0.57
N LEU A 556 -24.50 -4.19 -0.72
CA LEU A 556 -24.02 -5.31 -1.53
C LEU A 556 -22.67 -5.85 -1.03
N ARG A 557 -21.75 -4.98 -0.58
CA ARG A 557 -20.48 -5.43 0.05
C ARG A 557 -20.74 -6.19 1.36
N ALA A 558 -21.71 -5.77 2.17
CA ALA A 558 -22.11 -6.47 3.39
C ALA A 558 -22.76 -7.83 3.08
N GLU A 559 -23.65 -7.92 2.08
CA GLU A 559 -24.23 -9.19 1.61
C GLU A 559 -23.15 -10.13 1.04
N LEU A 560 -22.16 -9.59 0.31
CA LEU A 560 -21.02 -10.34 -0.23
C LEU A 560 -20.09 -10.85 0.90
N ALA A 561 -19.87 -10.05 1.95
CA ALA A 561 -19.15 -10.48 3.15
C ALA A 561 -19.91 -11.57 3.93
N ALA A 562 -21.22 -11.39 4.14
CA ALA A 562 -22.07 -12.36 4.83
C ALA A 562 -22.14 -13.70 4.08
N THR A 563 -22.34 -13.67 2.75
CA THR A 563 -22.35 -14.88 1.91
C THR A 563 -20.98 -15.56 1.84
N LYS A 564 -19.86 -14.80 1.81
CA LYS A 564 -18.51 -15.37 2.00
C LYS A 564 -18.34 -16.06 3.35
N SER A 565 -18.82 -15.43 4.43
CA SER A 565 -18.75 -16.01 5.78
C SER A 565 -19.60 -17.27 5.91
N ALA A 566 -20.83 -17.27 5.37
CA ALA A 566 -21.69 -18.44 5.32
C ALA A 566 -21.09 -19.58 4.47
N ALA A 567 -20.45 -19.25 3.33
CA ALA A 567 -19.73 -20.23 2.52
C ALA A 567 -18.46 -20.76 3.23
N ALA A 568 -17.79 -19.97 4.07
CA ALA A 568 -16.67 -20.44 4.89
C ALA A 568 -17.15 -21.36 6.02
N ALA A 569 -18.23 -21.01 6.71
CA ALA A 569 -18.87 -21.86 7.72
C ALA A 569 -19.33 -23.20 7.11
N ALA A 570 -20.07 -23.16 6.00
CA ALA A 570 -20.50 -24.37 5.29
C ALA A 570 -19.32 -25.24 4.80
N LYS A 571 -18.17 -24.66 4.44
CA LYS A 571 -16.95 -25.43 4.15
C LYS A 571 -16.38 -26.10 5.39
N ALA A 572 -16.35 -25.42 6.53
CA ALA A 572 -15.92 -26.01 7.81
C ALA A 572 -16.86 -27.12 8.28
N ASP A 573 -18.18 -26.92 8.18
CA ASP A 573 -19.19 -27.94 8.48
C ASP A 573 -19.08 -29.15 7.55
N ASN A 574 -18.82 -28.94 6.26
CA ASN A 574 -18.57 -30.04 5.31
C ASN A 574 -17.30 -30.84 5.66
N ILE A 575 -16.24 -30.18 6.12
CA ILE A 575 -15.01 -30.85 6.59
C ILE A 575 -15.30 -31.64 7.88
N ALA A 576 -16.01 -31.05 8.85
CA ALA A 576 -16.44 -31.72 10.08
C ALA A 576 -17.45 -32.87 9.83
N LEU A 577 -18.20 -32.82 8.74
CA LEU A 577 -19.02 -33.93 8.27
C LEU A 577 -18.16 -35.04 7.64
N VAL A 578 -17.13 -34.73 6.87
CA VAL A 578 -16.15 -35.73 6.37
C VAL A 578 -15.38 -36.38 7.52
N GLU A 579 -15.00 -35.63 8.55
CA GLU A 579 -14.46 -36.16 9.82
C GLU A 579 -15.38 -37.18 10.46
N ARG A 580 -16.64 -36.79 10.69
CA ARG A 580 -17.66 -37.64 11.32
C ARG A 580 -17.97 -38.86 10.45
N LEU A 581 -18.07 -38.69 9.13
CA LEU A 581 -18.26 -39.79 8.18
C LEU A 581 -17.09 -40.75 8.21
N ARG A 582 -15.83 -40.30 8.18
CA ARG A 582 -14.66 -41.19 8.31
C ARG A 582 -14.57 -41.86 9.67
N TYR A 583 -14.89 -41.16 10.76
CA TYR A 583 -14.89 -41.74 12.10
C TYR A 583 -16.00 -42.80 12.27
N VAL A 584 -17.21 -42.54 11.79
CA VAL A 584 -18.30 -43.53 11.75
C VAL A 584 -17.96 -44.67 10.81
N HIS A 585 -17.43 -44.40 9.61
CA HIS A 585 -17.04 -45.41 8.63
C HIS A 585 -15.95 -46.32 9.17
N SER A 586 -14.91 -45.77 9.80
CA SER A 586 -13.87 -46.52 10.51
C SER A 586 -14.46 -47.43 11.60
N ARG A 587 -15.45 -46.92 12.35
CA ARG A 587 -16.15 -47.68 13.39
C ARG A 587 -17.08 -48.75 12.83
N THR A 588 -17.70 -48.55 11.67
CA THR A 588 -18.49 -49.60 10.98
C THR A 588 -17.60 -50.63 10.29
N THR A 589 -16.45 -50.24 9.71
CA THR A 589 -15.47 -51.22 9.19
C THR A 589 -14.85 -52.08 10.30
N ALA A 590 -14.89 -51.62 11.55
CA ALA A 590 -14.55 -52.42 12.73
C ALA A 590 -15.71 -53.28 13.27
N VAL A 591 -16.95 -53.10 12.77
CA VAL A 591 -18.17 -53.78 13.26
C VAL A 591 -19.13 -54.13 12.11
N GLY A 592 -18.76 -55.13 11.30
CA GLY A 592 -19.68 -55.90 10.46
C GLY A 592 -19.84 -55.44 9.00
N ASP A 593 -19.86 -56.42 8.08
CA ASP A 593 -20.21 -56.23 6.66
C ASP A 593 -21.72 -55.92 6.49
N GLY A 594 -22.07 -55.09 5.50
CA GLY A 594 -23.34 -54.34 5.50
C GLY A 594 -23.75 -53.69 4.16
N LYS A 595 -23.74 -54.47 3.07
CA LYS A 595 -24.20 -54.11 1.70
C LYS A 595 -25.50 -53.26 1.60
N ALA A 596 -25.42 -52.07 1.00
CA ALA A 596 -26.59 -51.32 0.49
C ALA A 596 -26.25 -50.28 -0.61
N GLY A 597 -27.25 -49.88 -1.43
CA GLY A 597 -27.36 -48.50 -1.96
C GLY A 597 -26.62 -48.10 -3.26
N LYS A 598 -26.88 -48.73 -4.42
CA LYS A 598 -26.45 -48.19 -5.72
C LYS A 598 -27.55 -47.29 -6.33
N GLY A 599 -27.37 -45.97 -6.28
CA GLY A 599 -28.27 -44.96 -6.87
C GLY A 599 -27.49 -43.88 -7.62
N ALA A 600 -28.10 -43.27 -8.64
CA ALA A 600 -27.38 -42.43 -9.62
C ALA A 600 -26.91 -41.05 -9.10
N ASP A 601 -27.33 -40.63 -7.91
CA ASP A 601 -26.97 -39.35 -7.28
C ASP A 601 -25.57 -39.39 -6.61
N VAL A 602 -25.02 -40.59 -6.42
CA VAL A 602 -23.77 -40.84 -5.70
C VAL A 602 -22.55 -40.24 -6.40
N GLU A 603 -22.59 -40.02 -7.72
CA GLU A 603 -21.39 -39.58 -8.47
C GLU A 603 -21.00 -38.13 -8.18
N VAL A 604 -21.98 -37.23 -8.04
CA VAL A 604 -21.78 -35.83 -7.61
C VAL A 604 -21.36 -35.80 -6.14
N GLY A 605 -22.06 -36.54 -5.27
CA GLY A 605 -21.72 -36.66 -3.85
C GLY A 605 -20.28 -37.15 -3.63
N ALA A 606 -19.87 -38.20 -4.33
CA ALA A 606 -18.53 -38.75 -4.24
C ALA A 606 -17.45 -37.81 -4.80
N GLU A 607 -17.76 -36.90 -5.72
CA GLU A 607 -16.78 -35.87 -6.13
C GLU A 607 -16.65 -34.75 -5.08
N VAL A 608 -17.76 -34.31 -4.49
CA VAL A 608 -17.76 -33.36 -3.36
C VAL A 608 -17.02 -33.94 -2.15
N GLU A 609 -17.26 -35.21 -1.82
CA GLU A 609 -16.55 -35.96 -0.78
C GLU A 609 -15.06 -36.12 -1.10
N ARG A 610 -14.67 -36.36 -2.36
CA ARG A 610 -13.26 -36.35 -2.78
C ARG A 610 -12.61 -34.97 -2.69
N ARG A 611 -13.34 -33.88 -2.95
CA ARG A 611 -12.83 -32.49 -2.85
C ARG A 611 -12.63 -32.10 -1.38
N TYR A 612 -13.63 -32.25 -0.52
CA TYR A 612 -13.48 -31.96 0.92
C TYR A 612 -12.58 -32.97 1.64
N GLY A 613 -12.59 -34.24 1.24
CA GLY A 613 -11.68 -35.26 1.73
C GLY A 613 -10.20 -34.94 1.45
N LYS A 614 -9.87 -34.39 0.27
CA LYS A 614 -8.52 -33.87 0.00
C LYS A 614 -8.15 -32.70 0.89
N ILE A 615 -9.04 -31.71 1.03
CA ILE A 615 -8.81 -30.54 1.90
C ILE A 615 -8.57 -30.98 3.36
N TYR A 616 -9.32 -31.98 3.83
CA TYR A 616 -9.13 -32.63 5.12
C TYR A 616 -7.77 -33.35 5.22
N ASP A 617 -7.43 -34.21 4.25
CA ASP A 617 -6.15 -34.95 4.21
C ASP A 617 -4.93 -34.01 4.09
N GLU A 618 -5.07 -32.87 3.42
CA GLU A 618 -4.04 -31.82 3.29
C GLU A 618 -3.89 -30.97 4.55
N GLY A 619 -4.90 -30.94 5.42
CA GLY A 619 -4.90 -30.26 6.72
C GLY A 619 -4.40 -31.15 7.87
N ILE A 620 -4.65 -32.45 7.82
CA ILE A 620 -4.31 -33.43 8.89
C ILE A 620 -3.09 -34.30 8.57
N ASN A 621 -2.33 -33.96 7.52
CA ASN A 621 -1.07 -34.62 7.20
C ASN A 621 0.04 -34.24 8.22
N PRO A 622 0.49 -35.16 9.09
CA PRO A 622 1.50 -34.84 10.11
C PRO A 622 2.87 -34.52 9.50
N PHE A 623 3.15 -34.97 8.27
CA PHE A 623 4.36 -34.58 7.55
C PHE A 623 4.31 -33.14 7.02
N ARG A 624 3.13 -32.51 6.96
CA ARG A 624 3.00 -31.08 6.66
C ARG A 624 3.36 -30.26 7.89
N GLU A 625 2.71 -30.50 9.03
CA GLU A 625 3.05 -29.84 10.29
C GLU A 625 4.52 -30.04 10.65
N PHE A 626 5.06 -31.26 10.48
CA PHE A 626 6.47 -31.53 10.69
C PHE A 626 7.38 -30.79 9.70
N LYS A 627 7.00 -30.63 8.42
CA LYS A 627 7.75 -29.81 7.45
C LYS A 627 7.68 -28.33 7.76
N GLU A 628 6.55 -27.83 8.22
CA GLU A 628 6.35 -26.43 8.59
C GLU A 628 7.12 -26.11 9.89
N GLN A 629 7.07 -26.98 10.91
CA GLN A 629 7.93 -26.90 12.10
C GLN A 629 9.43 -27.09 11.77
N GLN A 630 9.81 -27.94 10.81
CA GLN A 630 11.19 -28.04 10.32
C GLN A 630 11.62 -26.73 9.66
N LYS A 631 10.80 -26.15 8.76
CA LYS A 631 11.06 -24.87 8.10
C LYS A 631 11.13 -23.72 9.10
N GLU A 632 10.33 -23.75 10.17
CA GLU A 632 10.34 -22.76 11.25
C GLU A 632 11.55 -22.92 12.19
N ARG A 633 11.93 -24.15 12.55
CA ARG A 633 13.20 -24.45 13.24
C ARG A 633 14.40 -24.04 12.40
N GLN A 634 14.35 -24.22 11.08
CA GLN A 634 15.39 -23.76 10.17
C GLN A 634 15.43 -22.22 10.07
N LYS A 635 14.26 -21.56 10.02
CA LYS A 635 14.16 -20.08 10.10
C LYS A 635 14.60 -19.50 11.44
N SER A 636 14.49 -20.23 12.55
CA SER A 636 14.94 -19.78 13.88
C SER A 636 16.37 -20.19 14.24
N ALA A 637 16.92 -21.21 13.58
CA ALA A 637 18.35 -21.56 13.63
C ALA A 637 19.22 -20.71 12.68
N MET A 638 18.63 -20.07 11.65
CA MET A 638 19.32 -19.09 10.82
C MET A 638 19.50 -17.77 11.57
N GLY A 639 20.66 -17.13 11.39
CA GLY A 639 20.98 -15.85 12.01
C GLY A 639 20.07 -14.71 11.53
N LEU A 640 20.02 -13.60 12.28
CA LEU A 640 19.14 -12.46 11.98
C LEU A 640 19.25 -11.95 10.54
N VAL A 641 20.46 -11.94 9.96
CA VAL A 641 20.72 -11.52 8.57
C VAL A 641 20.13 -12.50 7.56
N ASP A 642 20.42 -13.80 7.68
CA ASP A 642 19.83 -14.83 6.80
C ASP A 642 18.30 -14.86 6.91
N ARG A 643 17.77 -14.67 8.12
CA ARG A 643 16.32 -14.65 8.37
C ARG A 643 15.64 -13.44 7.74
N ALA A 644 16.32 -12.29 7.63
CA ALA A 644 15.85 -11.14 6.87
C ALA A 644 15.89 -11.42 5.36
N VAL A 645 17.05 -11.85 4.83
CA VAL A 645 17.24 -12.18 3.41
C VAL A 645 16.25 -13.26 2.91
N LEU A 646 15.90 -14.22 3.76
CA LEU A 646 14.94 -15.27 3.42
C LEU A 646 13.46 -14.81 3.54
N ASN A 647 13.18 -13.73 4.26
CA ASN A 647 11.87 -13.08 4.22
C ASN A 647 11.77 -12.14 3.01
N ASP A 648 12.75 -11.27 2.74
CA ASP A 648 12.79 -10.42 1.54
C ASP A 648 12.63 -11.24 0.24
N ARG A 649 13.25 -12.42 0.17
CA ARG A 649 13.09 -13.38 -0.94
C ARG A 649 11.71 -14.06 -0.98
N HIS A 650 11.02 -14.20 0.14
CA HIS A 650 9.66 -14.70 0.18
C HIS A 650 8.64 -13.62 -0.21
N ASP A 651 8.84 -12.37 0.21
CA ASP A 651 7.94 -11.26 -0.07
C ASP A 651 8.06 -10.80 -1.54
N THR A 652 9.28 -10.79 -2.10
CA THR A 652 9.48 -10.56 -3.55
C THR A 652 8.91 -11.68 -4.42
N THR A 653 8.99 -12.96 -4.00
CA THR A 653 8.35 -14.06 -4.75
C THR A 653 6.83 -14.12 -4.55
N ALA A 654 6.31 -13.68 -3.41
CA ALA A 654 4.88 -13.49 -3.19
C ALA A 654 4.32 -12.34 -4.03
N ALA A 655 5.04 -11.22 -4.17
CA ALA A 655 4.69 -10.13 -5.09
C ALA A 655 4.59 -10.62 -6.54
N MET A 656 5.64 -11.27 -7.05
CA MET A 656 5.63 -11.84 -8.41
C MET A 656 4.51 -12.88 -8.64
N GLN A 657 4.17 -13.70 -7.64
CA GLN A 657 3.05 -14.63 -7.75
C GLN A 657 1.69 -13.92 -7.72
N HIS A 658 1.56 -12.84 -6.95
CA HIS A 658 0.34 -12.03 -6.92
C HIS A 658 0.13 -11.25 -8.21
N GLU A 659 1.21 -10.78 -8.85
CA GLU A 659 1.21 -10.20 -10.20
C GLU A 659 0.82 -11.22 -11.26
N LEU A 660 1.41 -12.43 -11.28
CA LEU A 660 1.02 -13.49 -12.22
C LEU A 660 -0.47 -13.83 -12.10
N ILE A 661 -1.00 -13.96 -10.87
CA ILE A 661 -2.41 -14.29 -10.63
C ILE A 661 -3.35 -13.13 -10.99
N HIS A 662 -2.89 -11.87 -10.88
CA HIS A 662 -3.65 -10.71 -11.39
C HIS A 662 -3.59 -10.62 -12.92
N GLY A 663 -2.46 -10.96 -13.56
CA GLY A 663 -2.31 -11.01 -15.01
C GLY A 663 -3.30 -11.99 -15.66
N ASP A 664 -3.39 -13.22 -15.14
CA ASP A 664 -4.36 -14.24 -15.61
C ASP A 664 -5.82 -13.79 -15.40
N GLN A 665 -6.12 -13.10 -14.29
CA GLN A 665 -7.47 -12.58 -14.02
C GLN A 665 -7.83 -11.33 -14.83
N MET A 666 -6.85 -10.57 -15.31
CA MET A 666 -7.07 -9.47 -16.27
C MET A 666 -7.27 -10.01 -17.70
N GLN A 667 -6.45 -10.97 -18.13
CA GLN A 667 -6.60 -11.56 -19.48
C GLN A 667 -7.92 -12.32 -19.66
N SER A 668 -8.49 -12.88 -18.59
CA SER A 668 -9.81 -13.54 -18.60
C SER A 668 -11.01 -12.59 -18.44
N ARG A 669 -10.82 -11.26 -18.53
CA ARG A 669 -11.87 -10.23 -18.35
C ARG A 669 -11.99 -9.21 -19.49
N LEU A 670 -11.37 -9.46 -20.64
CA LEU A 670 -11.65 -8.74 -21.89
C LEU A 670 -12.78 -9.46 -22.67
N PRO A 671 -13.76 -8.72 -23.22
CA PRO A 671 -14.85 -9.27 -24.04
C PRO A 671 -14.46 -9.54 -25.51
#